data_AF-A0A955XAB6-F1
#
_entry.id   AF-A0A955XAB6-F1
#
_cell.length_a   1.000
_cell.length_b   1.000
_cell.length_c   1.000
_cell.angle_alpha   90.00
_cell.angle_beta   90.00
_cell.angle_gamma   90.00
#
_symmetry.space_group_name_H-M   'P 1'
#
loop_
_entity.id
_entity.type
_entity.pdbx_description
1 polymer ?
#
loop_
_entity_poly.entity_id
_entity_poly.type
_entity_poly.pdbx_seq_one_letter_code
_entity_poly.pdbx_strand_id
1 'polypeptide(L)'
;MSDRPVRVRIGPSPTGEPHVGTAYIALFNLAFAKKHGGKFVLRVEDTDQERSKPEWEAQIMEGLRWLNLQWDEGPDVGGPYGPYRQSERKAIYAEHAQILLDKGHAYRCFATPEELEAKRQEIAAANGDRSAASRIHRDLPAETVARYLAEGRPYVLRMKTPLAGKVTVQDFLRGPVEIDASQLDDQILMKSDGFPTYHLANVVDDYLMGISHVIRAEEWISSTPKHVLLYDMFGWQKPTFVHMPLLRNQDKTKISKRKNPVSIMDYKQRGYLPEALLNYLGMMGFTMPDGREMFSFDEFVEALELSRIVLGGPVFDLTRLSWLNGKYLRERLDERGLVEHLKAAVFSDAYLAKVAPLFKERIDVAEQFVDMAGYFFVGDVNPAPADLVPKKASPVDLFAALEAYAQLIDTQVDFRPEALEAATRAFAETSGVKAKDLFMVLRVALTGRTASPPLFDVMSVLDRALVRRRLRTALGLLKPLAAEARKAAAPKDAPAAKDEARAPAKGEASAPAQGEAPSKKEKKPAGYPVETIEGVGEVYGGKLTAAGCATTEDLLDRAATPAGRKALAEATGISDGLVLKFANMADLMRIKGVAGEYAQLLEAAGVDTVMELARRNPEHLAEALAQINAEKSLAKKVPHVKGVEAWVERAKSLPRRLEY
;
A
#
# COMPACT_ATOMS: atom_id res chain seq x y z
N MET A 1 12.51 -5.73 36.01
CA MET A 1 11.23 -5.90 35.29
C MET A 1 10.12 -5.51 36.24
N SER A 2 9.01 -4.96 35.75
CA SER A 2 7.85 -4.61 36.58
C SER A 2 7.28 -5.87 37.25
N ASP A 3 6.83 -5.80 38.50
CA ASP A 3 6.14 -6.89 39.25
C ASP A 3 4.77 -7.27 38.67
N ARG A 4 4.37 -6.68 37.54
CA ARG A 4 3.09 -6.94 36.89
C ARG A 4 3.12 -8.26 36.10
N PRO A 5 2.08 -9.10 36.19
CA PRO A 5 1.94 -10.26 35.33
C PRO A 5 2.07 -9.90 33.85
N VAL A 6 2.85 -10.67 33.10
CA VAL A 6 3.04 -10.40 31.67
C VAL A 6 1.74 -10.62 30.92
N ARG A 7 1.29 -9.56 30.26
CA ARG A 7 0.17 -9.56 29.31
C ARG A 7 0.56 -8.77 28.08
N VAL A 8 0.33 -9.35 26.92
CA VAL A 8 0.68 -8.79 25.61
C VAL A 8 -0.45 -9.06 24.62
N ARG A 9 -0.43 -8.38 23.48
CA ARG A 9 -1.54 -8.48 22.51
C ARG A 9 -1.11 -8.36 21.06
N ILE A 10 -1.86 -9.02 20.19
CA ILE A 10 -1.93 -8.67 18.78
C ILE A 10 -3.26 -7.95 18.51
N GLY A 11 -3.17 -6.83 17.79
CA GLY A 11 -4.31 -5.96 17.48
C GLY A 11 -4.53 -5.77 15.98
N PRO A 12 -4.93 -6.80 15.20
CA PRO A 12 -5.09 -6.64 13.77
C PRO A 12 -6.40 -5.91 13.42
N SER A 13 -6.33 -4.97 12.48
CA SER A 13 -7.51 -4.40 11.83
C SER A 13 -7.95 -5.30 10.67
N PRO A 14 -9.21 -5.74 10.61
CA PRO A 14 -9.72 -6.65 9.57
C PRO A 14 -10.04 -5.90 8.28
N THR A 15 -9.05 -5.21 7.70
CA THR A 15 -9.18 -4.38 6.48
C THR A 15 -8.60 -5.05 5.24
N GLY A 16 -8.24 -6.34 5.32
CA GLY A 16 -7.67 -7.10 4.23
C GLY A 16 -7.12 -8.45 4.68
N GLU A 17 -6.56 -9.17 3.71
CA GLU A 17 -5.95 -10.50 3.89
C GLU A 17 -4.91 -10.53 5.04
N PRO A 18 -4.78 -11.68 5.73
CA PRO A 18 -3.92 -11.82 6.89
C PRO A 18 -2.44 -11.69 6.53
N HIS A 19 -1.78 -10.63 6.99
CA HIS A 19 -0.42 -10.30 6.59
C HIS A 19 0.65 -11.06 7.40
N VAL A 20 1.73 -11.54 6.77
CA VAL A 20 2.87 -12.22 7.44
C VAL A 20 3.56 -11.34 8.49
N GLY A 21 3.50 -10.02 8.33
CA GLY A 21 3.93 -9.07 9.36
C GLY A 21 3.09 -9.16 10.65
N THR A 22 1.79 -9.44 10.56
CA THR A 22 0.94 -9.68 11.72
C THR A 22 1.36 -10.97 12.42
N ALA A 23 1.60 -12.05 11.67
CA ALA A 23 2.13 -13.30 12.23
C ALA A 23 3.51 -13.11 12.88
N TYR A 24 4.39 -12.33 12.27
CA TYR A 24 5.70 -12.00 12.83
C TYR A 24 5.57 -11.31 14.19
N ILE A 25 4.72 -10.28 14.31
CA ILE A 25 4.50 -9.61 15.59
C ILE A 25 3.80 -10.54 16.60
N ALA A 26 2.80 -11.32 16.17
CA ALA A 26 2.09 -12.28 17.01
C ALA A 26 3.02 -13.36 17.56
N LEU A 27 3.95 -13.88 16.75
CA LEU A 27 4.96 -14.86 17.16
C LEU A 27 5.80 -14.34 18.34
N PHE A 28 6.33 -13.12 18.24
CA PHE A 28 7.15 -12.55 19.32
C PHE A 28 6.32 -12.24 20.57
N ASN A 29 5.08 -11.78 20.42
CA ASN A 29 4.17 -11.59 21.54
C ASN A 29 3.88 -12.93 22.26
N LEU A 30 3.45 -13.95 21.52
CA LEU A 30 3.14 -15.27 22.09
C LEU A 30 4.37 -15.92 22.74
N ALA A 31 5.53 -15.84 22.08
CA ALA A 31 6.76 -16.41 22.63
C ALA A 31 7.18 -15.69 23.92
N PHE A 32 7.09 -14.36 23.95
CA PHE A 32 7.37 -13.58 25.16
C PHE A 32 6.38 -13.90 26.29
N ALA A 33 5.08 -13.99 25.98
CA ALA A 33 4.07 -14.39 26.97
C ALA A 33 4.40 -15.78 27.54
N LYS A 34 4.64 -16.79 26.69
CA LYS A 34 4.96 -18.15 27.13
C LYS A 34 6.22 -18.21 27.98
N LYS A 35 7.31 -17.54 27.57
CA LYS A 35 8.57 -17.50 28.33
C LYS A 35 8.39 -16.97 29.76
N HIS A 36 7.48 -16.02 29.94
CA HIS A 36 7.24 -15.36 31.21
C HIS A 36 5.97 -15.80 31.94
N GLY A 37 5.33 -16.91 31.51
CA GLY A 37 4.09 -17.40 32.12
C GLY A 37 2.91 -16.41 32.02
N GLY A 38 2.95 -15.55 31.01
CA GLY A 38 1.98 -14.48 30.76
C GLY A 38 0.79 -14.88 29.90
N LYS A 39 0.05 -13.86 29.44
CA LYS A 39 -1.13 -14.01 28.58
C LYS A 39 -0.96 -13.33 27.22
N PHE A 40 -1.39 -14.01 26.17
CA PHE A 40 -1.44 -13.49 24.80
C PHE A 40 -2.89 -13.22 24.38
N VAL A 41 -3.20 -11.96 24.09
CA VAL A 41 -4.55 -11.49 23.76
C VAL A 41 -4.69 -11.21 22.27
N LEU A 42 -5.79 -11.65 21.64
CA LEU A 42 -6.23 -11.18 20.34
C LEU A 42 -7.33 -10.13 20.51
N ARG A 43 -7.07 -8.89 20.07
CA ARG A 43 -8.06 -7.81 20.05
C ARG A 43 -8.31 -7.37 18.61
N VAL A 44 -9.56 -7.40 18.14
CA VAL A 44 -9.90 -6.96 16.78
C VAL A 44 -10.08 -5.45 16.77
N GLU A 45 -9.24 -4.75 15.99
CA GLU A 45 -9.25 -3.28 15.89
C GLU A 45 -10.06 -2.81 14.66
N ASP A 46 -11.38 -2.99 14.75
CA ASP A 46 -12.38 -2.79 13.68
C ASP A 46 -13.12 -1.43 13.73
N THR A 47 -12.48 -0.39 14.26
CA THR A 47 -13.07 0.95 14.40
C THR A 47 -13.36 1.65 13.06
N ASP A 48 -12.74 1.20 11.98
CA ASP A 48 -12.98 1.67 10.61
C ASP A 48 -14.03 0.79 9.91
N GLN A 49 -15.29 1.18 10.01
CA GLN A 49 -16.42 0.38 9.54
C GLN A 49 -16.52 0.26 8.02
N GLU A 50 -15.94 1.20 7.27
CA GLU A 50 -15.95 1.15 5.80
C GLU A 50 -15.03 0.03 5.29
N ARG A 51 -13.84 -0.05 5.89
CA ARG A 51 -12.80 -1.00 5.48
C ARG A 51 -12.84 -2.33 6.23
N SER A 52 -13.39 -2.36 7.45
CA SER A 52 -13.54 -3.57 8.24
C SER A 52 -14.57 -4.52 7.63
N LYS A 53 -14.22 -5.80 7.47
CA LYS A 53 -15.14 -6.84 6.99
C LYS A 53 -15.04 -8.11 7.86
N PRO A 54 -16.16 -8.74 8.26
CA PRO A 54 -16.13 -9.99 9.03
C PRO A 54 -15.35 -11.12 8.35
N GLU A 55 -15.35 -11.16 7.01
CA GLU A 55 -14.60 -12.14 6.22
C GLU A 55 -13.09 -12.01 6.44
N TRP A 56 -12.59 -10.78 6.60
CA TRP A 56 -11.18 -10.53 6.90
C TRP A 56 -10.82 -10.92 8.32
N GLU A 57 -11.70 -10.64 9.30
CA GLU A 57 -11.52 -11.09 10.67
C GLU A 57 -11.39 -12.62 10.72
N ALA A 58 -12.31 -13.34 10.08
CA ALA A 58 -12.31 -14.80 10.02
C ALA A 58 -11.00 -15.34 9.41
N GLN A 59 -10.53 -14.77 8.30
CA GLN A 59 -9.27 -15.18 7.67
C GLN A 59 -8.04 -14.88 8.54
N ILE A 60 -8.04 -13.76 9.28
CA ILE A 60 -6.97 -13.44 10.24
C ILE A 60 -6.90 -14.49 11.33
N MET A 61 -8.04 -14.83 11.93
CA MET A 61 -8.10 -15.85 12.97
C MET A 61 -7.71 -17.23 12.44
N GLU A 62 -8.17 -17.60 11.24
CA GLU A 62 -7.77 -18.85 10.59
C GLU A 62 -6.26 -18.91 10.32
N GLY A 63 -5.68 -17.86 9.77
CA GLY A 63 -4.24 -17.80 9.46
C GLY A 63 -3.37 -17.90 10.71
N LEU A 64 -3.75 -17.20 11.80
CA LEU A 64 -3.04 -17.28 13.08
C LEU A 64 -3.17 -18.68 13.71
N ARG A 65 -4.36 -19.31 13.68
CA ARG A 65 -4.55 -20.68 14.18
C ARG A 65 -3.77 -21.71 13.37
N TRP A 66 -3.73 -21.57 12.05
CA TRP A 66 -2.94 -22.47 11.20
C TRP A 66 -1.45 -22.42 11.55
N LEU A 67 -0.93 -21.23 11.85
CA LEU A 67 0.43 -21.05 12.36
C LEU A 67 0.60 -21.48 13.83
N ASN A 68 -0.41 -22.03 14.49
CA ASN A 68 -0.40 -22.35 15.92
C ASN A 68 -0.12 -21.13 16.84
N LEU A 69 -0.49 -19.93 16.39
CA LEU A 69 -0.42 -18.69 17.17
C LEU A 69 -1.72 -18.48 17.95
N GLN A 70 -2.02 -19.40 18.86
CA GLN A 70 -3.25 -19.37 19.66
C GLN A 70 -3.18 -18.33 20.77
N TRP A 71 -4.30 -17.63 21.00
CA TRP A 71 -4.48 -16.62 22.05
C TRP A 71 -5.21 -17.21 23.25
N ASP A 72 -4.87 -16.71 24.44
CA ASP A 72 -5.53 -17.05 25.72
C ASP A 72 -6.88 -16.33 25.86
N GLU A 73 -6.99 -15.15 25.27
CA GLU A 73 -8.15 -14.27 25.37
C GLU A 73 -8.42 -13.64 24.01
N GLY A 74 -9.69 -13.54 23.62
CA GLY A 74 -10.04 -13.04 22.30
C GLY A 74 -11.53 -13.09 21.98
N PRO A 75 -11.92 -12.70 20.76
CA PRO A 75 -13.31 -12.50 20.38
C PRO A 75 -14.15 -13.79 20.35
N ASP A 76 -13.51 -14.95 20.21
CA ASP A 76 -14.11 -16.28 20.15
C ASP A 76 -13.97 -17.09 21.45
N VAL A 77 -12.80 -17.00 22.10
CA VAL A 77 -12.52 -17.74 23.34
C VAL A 77 -12.96 -16.98 24.59
N GLY A 78 -13.32 -15.70 24.46
CA GLY A 78 -13.70 -14.83 25.56
C GLY A 78 -12.51 -14.44 26.43
N GLY A 79 -12.80 -14.12 27.69
CA GLY A 79 -11.83 -13.66 28.67
C GLY A 79 -12.40 -12.54 29.56
N PRO A 80 -11.73 -12.21 30.67
CA PRO A 80 -12.28 -11.33 31.69
C PRO A 80 -12.38 -9.86 31.27
N TYR A 81 -11.77 -9.47 30.15
CA TYR A 81 -11.73 -8.08 29.67
C TYR A 81 -12.54 -7.85 28.39
N GLY A 82 -13.41 -8.80 28.05
CA GLY A 82 -14.29 -8.70 26.88
C GLY A 82 -15.23 -7.48 26.94
N PRO A 83 -15.86 -7.12 25.82
CA PRO A 83 -15.69 -7.74 24.50
C PRO A 83 -14.32 -7.45 23.87
N TYR A 84 -13.85 -8.30 22.97
CA TYR A 84 -12.50 -8.19 22.34
C TYR A 84 -12.54 -7.62 20.91
N ARG A 85 -13.70 -7.13 20.46
CA ARG A 85 -13.82 -6.29 19.26
C ARG A 85 -14.04 -4.85 19.66
N GLN A 86 -13.32 -3.91 19.05
CA GLN A 86 -13.43 -2.50 19.42
C GLN A 86 -14.78 -1.90 19.02
N SER A 87 -15.40 -2.37 17.93
CA SER A 87 -16.75 -1.95 17.52
C SER A 87 -17.82 -2.23 18.59
N GLU A 88 -17.61 -3.23 19.44
CA GLU A 88 -18.49 -3.64 20.54
C GLU A 88 -18.24 -2.85 21.84
N ARG A 89 -17.22 -1.97 21.88
CA ARG A 89 -16.74 -1.28 23.08
C ARG A 89 -17.01 0.24 23.10
N LYS A 90 -17.89 0.74 22.21
CA LYS A 90 -18.17 2.17 22.03
C LYS A 90 -18.44 2.94 23.32
N ALA A 91 -19.28 2.39 24.20
CA ALA A 91 -19.65 3.04 25.46
C ALA A 91 -18.42 3.29 26.36
N ILE A 92 -17.49 2.34 26.40
CA ILE A 92 -16.24 2.46 27.16
C ILE A 92 -15.44 3.65 26.63
N TYR A 93 -15.27 3.78 25.31
CA TYR A 93 -14.51 4.88 24.75
C TYR A 93 -15.18 6.24 24.93
N ALA A 94 -16.51 6.29 24.83
CA ALA A 94 -17.28 7.51 25.09
C ALA A 94 -17.08 8.00 26.54
N GLU A 95 -17.14 7.08 27.51
CA GLU A 95 -16.86 7.38 28.92
C GLU A 95 -15.44 7.94 29.10
N HIS A 96 -14.43 7.28 28.54
CA HIS A 96 -13.04 7.71 28.68
C HIS A 96 -12.73 9.02 27.95
N ALA A 97 -13.38 9.26 26.81
CA ALA A 97 -13.29 10.55 26.13
C ALA A 97 -13.92 11.67 26.96
N GLN A 98 -15.02 11.40 27.65
CA GLN A 98 -15.66 12.35 28.57
C GLN A 98 -14.75 12.65 29.76
N ILE A 99 -14.07 11.66 30.35
CA ILE A 99 -13.07 11.88 31.41
C ILE A 99 -11.97 12.84 30.95
N LEU A 100 -11.44 12.67 29.74
CA LEU A 100 -10.42 13.59 29.19
C LEU A 100 -10.97 14.99 28.98
N LEU A 101 -12.21 15.11 28.55
CA LEU A 101 -12.89 16.39 28.34
C LEU A 101 -13.11 17.13 29.66
N ASP A 102 -13.59 16.44 30.69
CA ASP A 102 -13.86 17.00 32.02
C ASP A 102 -12.57 17.45 32.72
N LYS A 103 -11.47 16.73 32.50
CA LYS A 103 -10.12 17.10 32.98
C LYS A 103 -9.44 18.21 32.15
N GLY A 104 -10.08 18.70 31.09
CA GLY A 104 -9.49 19.71 30.19
C GLY A 104 -8.35 19.18 29.31
N HIS A 105 -8.19 17.86 29.20
CA HIS A 105 -7.21 17.19 28.33
C HIS A 105 -7.75 16.92 26.92
N ALA A 106 -9.04 17.14 26.69
CA ALA A 106 -9.66 17.14 25.37
C ALA A 106 -10.57 18.35 25.19
N TYR A 107 -10.94 18.65 23.94
CA TYR A 107 -11.89 19.71 23.61
C TYR A 107 -12.76 19.34 22.41
N ARG A 108 -13.92 20.00 22.30
CA ARG A 108 -14.85 19.84 21.17
C ARG A 108 -14.39 20.72 19.99
N CYS A 109 -14.18 20.10 18.84
CA CYS A 109 -13.83 20.80 17.61
C CYS A 109 -14.98 20.68 16.61
N PHE A 110 -15.58 21.82 16.28
CA PHE A 110 -16.71 21.95 15.34
C PHE A 110 -16.27 22.27 13.91
N ALA A 111 -14.96 22.21 13.63
CA ALA A 111 -14.42 22.64 12.35
C ALA A 111 -14.84 21.67 11.23
N THR A 112 -15.29 22.21 10.11
CA THR A 112 -15.53 21.40 8.91
C THR A 112 -14.20 21.00 8.25
N PRO A 113 -14.20 19.97 7.38
CA PRO A 113 -13.01 19.62 6.60
C PRO A 113 -12.45 20.80 5.79
N GLU A 114 -13.32 21.64 5.24
CA GLU A 114 -12.97 22.83 4.45
C GLU A 114 -12.30 23.90 5.32
N GLU A 115 -12.86 24.17 6.51
CA GLU A 115 -12.27 25.10 7.47
C GLU A 115 -10.89 24.63 7.96
N LEU A 116 -10.74 23.32 8.18
CA LEU A 116 -9.46 22.73 8.57
C LEU A 116 -8.43 22.83 7.45
N GLU A 117 -8.81 22.62 6.19
CA GLU A 117 -7.89 22.77 5.06
C GLU A 117 -7.51 24.23 4.82
N ALA A 118 -8.46 25.16 4.92
CA ALA A 118 -8.16 26.59 4.90
C ALA A 118 -7.17 26.97 6.00
N LYS A 119 -7.34 26.45 7.23
CA LYS A 119 -6.40 26.70 8.33
C LYS A 119 -5.01 26.11 8.08
N ARG A 120 -4.93 24.94 7.44
CA ARG A 120 -3.64 24.34 7.03
C ARG A 120 -2.93 25.20 6.00
N GLN A 121 -3.66 25.77 5.04
CA GLN A 121 -3.11 26.66 4.02
C GLN A 121 -2.61 27.98 4.64
N GLU A 122 -3.36 28.57 5.56
CA GLU A 122 -2.97 29.76 6.32
C GLU A 122 -1.64 29.54 7.07
N ILE A 123 -1.54 28.44 7.82
CA ILE A 123 -0.34 28.11 8.59
C ILE A 123 0.86 27.82 7.68
N ALA A 124 0.64 27.09 6.58
CA ALA A 124 1.69 26.81 5.60
C ALA A 124 2.21 28.10 4.93
N ALA A 125 1.32 29.06 4.62
CA ALA A 125 1.70 30.36 4.06
C ALA A 125 2.54 31.20 5.04
N ALA A 126 2.37 30.99 6.35
CA ALA A 126 3.18 31.58 7.41
C ALA A 126 4.45 30.78 7.74
N ASN A 127 4.81 29.75 6.96
CA ASN A 127 5.89 28.80 7.24
C ASN A 127 5.78 28.10 8.61
N GLY A 128 4.57 27.99 9.15
CA GLY A 128 4.31 27.28 10.39
C GLY A 128 4.19 25.77 10.18
N ASP A 129 4.33 25.01 11.27
CA ASP A 129 4.10 23.56 11.25
C ASP A 129 2.62 23.26 10.99
N ARG A 130 2.35 22.47 9.94
CA ARG A 130 0.99 22.04 9.55
C ARG A 130 0.25 21.34 10.69
N SER A 131 0.96 20.73 11.64
CA SER A 131 0.38 20.13 12.85
C SER A 131 -0.45 21.14 13.66
N ALA A 132 -0.06 22.42 13.68
CA ALA A 132 -0.77 23.47 14.41
C ALA A 132 -2.19 23.74 13.89
N ALA A 133 -2.51 23.36 12.65
CA ALA A 133 -3.86 23.54 12.10
C ALA A 133 -4.91 22.71 12.86
N SER A 134 -4.50 21.59 13.45
CA SER A 134 -5.36 20.75 14.29
C SER A 134 -5.90 21.48 15.53
N ARG A 135 -5.23 22.55 15.97
CA ARG A 135 -5.57 23.38 17.14
C ARG A 135 -6.72 24.35 16.86
N ILE A 136 -7.34 24.27 15.68
CA ILE A 136 -8.59 24.98 15.40
C ILE A 136 -9.64 24.61 16.46
N HIS A 137 -10.30 25.64 16.98
CA HIS A 137 -11.29 25.53 18.07
C HIS A 137 -10.76 25.05 19.43
N ARG A 138 -9.44 24.97 19.64
CA ARG A 138 -8.82 24.52 20.90
C ARG A 138 -9.21 25.32 22.14
N ASP A 139 -9.39 26.62 21.97
CA ASP A 139 -9.67 27.57 23.04
C ASP A 139 -10.97 28.36 22.77
N LEU A 140 -11.98 27.70 22.18
CA LEU A 140 -13.30 28.31 22.03
C LEU A 140 -13.88 28.70 23.41
N PRO A 141 -14.50 29.89 23.54
CA PRO A 141 -15.23 30.27 24.75
C PRO A 141 -16.36 29.27 25.06
N ALA A 142 -16.61 29.03 26.35
CA ALA A 142 -17.65 28.11 26.80
C ALA A 142 -19.05 28.46 26.26
N GLU A 143 -19.37 29.76 26.16
CA GLU A 143 -20.62 30.25 25.57
C GLU A 143 -20.76 29.88 24.09
N THR A 144 -19.67 29.97 23.31
CA THR A 144 -19.66 29.58 21.89
C THR A 144 -19.86 28.07 21.74
N VAL A 145 -19.20 27.27 22.58
CA VAL A 145 -19.38 25.82 22.60
C VAL A 145 -20.83 25.45 22.94
N ALA A 146 -21.41 26.08 23.97
CA ALA A 146 -22.80 25.85 24.37
C ALA A 146 -23.79 26.18 23.25
N ARG A 147 -23.58 27.31 22.56
CA ARG A 147 -24.37 27.69 21.39
C ARG A 147 -24.26 26.67 20.25
N TYR A 148 -23.05 26.26 19.86
CA TYR A 148 -22.87 25.28 18.78
C TYR A 148 -23.48 23.92 19.10
N LEU A 149 -23.46 23.51 20.37
CA LEU A 149 -24.16 22.32 20.84
C LEU A 149 -25.68 22.47 20.75
N ALA A 150 -26.23 23.62 21.16
CA ALA A 150 -27.66 23.91 21.06
C ALA A 150 -28.16 23.97 19.60
N GLU A 151 -27.30 24.40 18.67
CA GLU A 151 -27.54 24.39 17.22
C GLU A 151 -27.45 22.98 16.60
N GLY A 152 -27.01 21.97 17.37
CA GLY A 152 -26.84 20.60 16.87
C GLY A 152 -25.67 20.43 15.89
N ARG A 153 -24.65 21.30 15.94
CA ARG A 153 -23.49 21.19 15.04
C ARG A 153 -22.72 19.90 15.30
N PRO A 154 -22.33 19.15 14.25
CA PRO A 154 -21.46 17.99 14.41
C PRO A 154 -20.08 18.43 14.93
N TYR A 155 -19.46 17.60 15.75
CA TYR A 155 -18.13 17.86 16.29
C TYR A 155 -17.33 16.57 16.47
N VAL A 156 -16.02 16.73 16.60
CA VAL A 156 -15.10 15.69 17.04
C VAL A 156 -14.50 16.06 18.38
N LEU A 157 -14.03 15.07 19.15
CA LEU A 157 -13.21 15.33 20.34
C LEU A 157 -11.74 15.25 19.96
N ARG A 158 -10.98 16.30 20.23
CA ARG A 158 -9.53 16.36 20.01
C ARG A 158 -8.79 16.33 21.32
N MET A 159 -7.64 15.65 21.31
CA MET A 159 -6.65 15.67 22.39
C MET A 159 -6.01 17.06 22.46
N LYS A 160 -5.90 17.63 23.67
CA LYS A 160 -5.26 18.93 23.91
C LYS A 160 -3.77 18.71 24.17
N THR A 161 -2.96 18.53 23.11
CA THR A 161 -1.53 18.21 23.26
C THR A 161 -0.72 19.39 23.81
N PRO A 162 0.35 19.20 24.61
CA PRO A 162 1.16 20.32 25.10
C PRO A 162 1.74 21.16 23.95
N LEU A 163 1.79 22.48 24.10
CA LEU A 163 2.24 23.38 23.03
C LEU A 163 3.77 23.51 22.93
N ALA A 164 4.48 23.12 23.98
CA ALA A 164 5.93 23.22 24.10
C ALA A 164 6.46 22.15 25.06
N GLY A 165 7.78 21.96 25.07
CA GLY A 165 8.46 20.95 25.86
C GLY A 165 8.72 19.68 25.07
N LYS A 166 9.26 18.66 25.73
CA LYS A 166 9.62 17.39 25.11
C LYS A 166 8.73 16.26 25.59
N VAL A 167 8.30 15.40 24.68
CA VAL A 167 7.66 14.12 25.00
C VAL A 167 8.69 13.02 24.75
N THR A 168 8.99 12.25 25.79
CA THR A 168 9.96 11.16 25.71
C THR A 168 9.25 9.81 25.70
N VAL A 169 9.51 9.02 24.66
CA VAL A 169 9.10 7.62 24.58
C VAL A 169 10.28 6.75 25.03
N GLN A 170 10.08 5.93 26.06
CA GLN A 170 11.05 4.93 26.47
C GLN A 170 10.78 3.63 25.70
N ASP A 171 11.46 3.43 24.58
CA ASP A 171 11.39 2.18 23.82
C ASP A 171 12.44 1.19 24.31
N PHE A 172 12.05 -0.06 24.53
CA PHE A 172 12.95 -1.07 25.07
C PHE A 172 14.15 -1.37 24.14
N LEU A 173 13.95 -1.34 22.82
CA LEU A 173 14.99 -1.70 21.85
C LEU A 173 15.80 -0.49 21.37
N ARG A 174 15.18 0.70 21.30
CA ARG A 174 15.81 1.93 20.80
C ARG A 174 16.24 2.91 21.90
N GLY A 175 15.86 2.66 23.16
CA GLY A 175 16.07 3.60 24.24
C GLY A 175 15.15 4.83 24.15
N PRO A 176 15.56 5.98 24.71
CA PRO A 176 14.74 7.19 24.73
C PRO A 176 14.63 7.80 23.32
N VAL A 177 13.39 8.02 22.87
CA VAL A 177 13.06 8.78 21.66
C VAL A 177 12.32 10.04 22.07
N GLU A 178 12.91 11.20 21.82
CA GLU A 178 12.33 12.51 22.16
C GLU A 178 11.70 13.16 20.93
N ILE A 179 10.52 13.75 21.12
CA ILE A 179 9.87 14.63 20.15
C ILE A 179 9.48 15.94 20.81
N ASP A 180 9.60 17.05 20.07
CA ASP A 180 9.10 18.34 20.52
C ASP A 180 7.57 18.32 20.50
N ALA A 181 6.95 18.68 21.62
CA ALA A 181 5.49 18.68 21.74
C ALA A 181 4.83 19.65 20.74
N SER A 182 5.53 20.71 20.32
CA SER A 182 5.04 21.65 19.30
C SER A 182 4.81 21.00 17.94
N GLN A 183 5.50 19.88 17.64
CA GLN A 183 5.35 19.10 16.40
C GLN A 183 4.17 18.12 16.44
N LEU A 184 3.55 17.94 17.61
CA LEU A 184 2.38 17.09 17.77
C LEU A 184 1.12 17.88 17.41
N ASP A 185 0.26 17.24 16.62
CA ASP A 185 -1.09 17.69 16.34
C ASP A 185 -2.06 17.29 17.45
N ASP A 186 -3.12 18.08 17.60
CA ASP A 186 -4.30 17.78 18.41
C ASP A 186 -5.13 16.68 17.75
N GLN A 187 -4.68 15.45 18.02
CA GLN A 187 -5.22 14.22 17.48
C GLN A 187 -6.71 14.08 17.78
N ILE A 188 -7.51 13.70 16.78
CA ILE A 188 -8.91 13.31 17.00
C ILE A 188 -8.93 12.03 17.84
N LEU A 189 -9.69 12.03 18.93
CA LEU A 189 -9.91 10.90 19.85
C LEU A 189 -11.25 10.22 19.58
N MET A 190 -12.32 11.01 19.36
CA MET A 190 -13.65 10.54 18.99
C MET A 190 -14.13 11.27 17.75
N LYS A 191 -14.65 10.51 16.78
CA LYS A 191 -15.28 11.03 15.56
C LYS A 191 -16.73 11.48 15.85
N SER A 192 -17.31 12.22 14.92
CA SER A 192 -18.70 12.71 15.00
C SER A 192 -19.75 11.60 14.94
N ASP A 193 -19.39 10.44 14.36
CA ASP A 193 -20.22 9.23 14.31
C ASP A 193 -20.22 8.42 15.63
N GLY A 194 -19.54 8.94 16.67
CA GLY A 194 -19.46 8.30 17.98
C GLY A 194 -18.46 7.15 18.08
N PHE A 195 -17.68 6.86 17.02
CA PHE A 195 -16.59 5.89 17.10
C PHE A 195 -15.28 6.55 17.57
N PRO A 196 -14.45 5.83 18.34
CA PRO A 196 -13.10 6.28 18.64
C PRO A 196 -12.21 6.26 17.40
N THR A 197 -11.11 6.98 17.46
CA THR A 197 -9.96 6.71 16.59
C THR A 197 -9.07 5.63 17.20
N TYR A 198 -8.16 5.09 16.39
CA TYR A 198 -7.14 4.15 16.84
C TYR A 198 -6.43 4.60 18.13
N HIS A 199 -6.09 5.88 18.27
CA HIS A 199 -5.29 6.34 19.40
C HIS A 199 -6.01 6.22 20.74
N LEU A 200 -7.29 6.61 20.81
CA LEU A 200 -8.07 6.48 22.03
C LEU A 200 -8.36 5.00 22.33
N ALA A 201 -8.87 4.27 21.34
CA ALA A 201 -9.25 2.87 21.52
C ALA A 201 -8.06 2.00 21.95
N ASN A 202 -6.91 2.18 21.31
CA ASN A 202 -5.70 1.42 21.60
C ASN A 202 -5.18 1.66 23.03
N VAL A 203 -5.11 2.91 23.49
CA VAL A 203 -4.63 3.24 24.85
C VAL A 203 -5.63 2.79 25.92
N VAL A 204 -6.92 3.03 25.72
CA VAL A 204 -7.98 2.61 26.66
C VAL A 204 -7.98 1.09 26.79
N ASP A 205 -7.95 0.35 25.68
CA ASP A 205 -7.97 -1.11 25.73
C ASP A 205 -6.67 -1.71 26.24
N ASP A 206 -5.51 -1.16 25.88
CA ASP A 206 -4.24 -1.65 26.44
C ASP A 206 -4.21 -1.47 27.97
N TYR A 207 -4.75 -0.37 28.51
CA TYR A 207 -4.88 -0.20 29.95
C TYR A 207 -5.91 -1.15 30.58
N LEU A 208 -7.14 -1.17 30.05
CA LEU A 208 -8.24 -1.95 30.63
C LEU A 208 -8.01 -3.47 30.53
N MET A 209 -7.32 -3.93 29.48
CA MET A 209 -6.94 -5.34 29.33
C MET A 209 -5.64 -5.69 30.09
N GLY A 210 -5.08 -4.74 30.86
CA GLY A 210 -3.89 -4.95 31.68
C GLY A 210 -2.62 -5.24 30.88
N ILE A 211 -2.49 -4.72 29.66
CA ILE A 211 -1.32 -4.95 28.80
C ILE A 211 -0.08 -4.37 29.47
N SER A 212 0.91 -5.25 29.67
CA SER A 212 2.18 -4.93 30.32
C SER A 212 3.27 -4.51 29.33
N HIS A 213 3.28 -5.14 28.14
CA HIS A 213 4.25 -4.89 27.09
C HIS A 213 3.52 -4.75 25.77
N VAL A 214 3.78 -3.64 25.08
CA VAL A 214 3.27 -3.34 23.74
C VAL A 214 4.37 -3.68 22.75
N ILE A 215 4.37 -4.93 22.29
CA ILE A 215 5.29 -5.43 21.26
C ILE A 215 4.59 -5.28 19.90
N ARG A 216 5.05 -4.31 19.09
CA ARG A 216 4.41 -3.96 17.79
C ARG A 216 5.43 -3.52 16.76
N ALA A 217 5.03 -3.43 15.49
CA ALA A 217 5.90 -2.95 14.43
C ALA A 217 6.33 -1.48 14.64
N GLU A 218 7.56 -1.15 14.24
CA GLU A 218 8.15 0.21 14.36
C GLU A 218 7.40 1.30 13.57
N GLU A 219 6.52 0.94 12.65
CA GLU A 219 5.65 1.91 11.97
C GLU A 219 4.78 2.73 12.94
N TRP A 220 4.49 2.17 14.12
CA TRP A 220 3.71 2.83 15.17
C TRP A 220 4.55 3.71 16.10
N ILE A 221 5.86 3.77 15.92
CA ILE A 221 6.75 4.54 16.82
C ILE A 221 6.38 6.02 16.83
N SER A 222 6.03 6.59 15.65
CA SER A 222 5.61 7.98 15.48
C SER A 222 4.28 8.31 16.20
N SER A 223 3.45 7.31 16.46
CA SER A 223 2.20 7.45 17.22
C SER A 223 2.40 7.34 18.72
N THR A 224 3.51 6.76 19.16
CA THR A 224 3.77 6.46 20.58
C THR A 224 3.86 7.71 21.47
N PRO A 225 4.42 8.86 21.04
CA PRO A 225 4.37 10.08 21.84
C PRO A 225 2.94 10.50 22.23
N LYS A 226 1.98 10.36 21.30
CA LYS A 226 0.56 10.63 21.58
C LYS A 226 -0.01 9.63 22.59
N HIS A 227 0.37 8.36 22.49
CA HIS A 227 -0.04 7.33 23.45
C HIS A 227 0.53 7.60 24.85
N VAL A 228 1.82 7.95 24.95
CA VAL A 228 2.48 8.35 26.20
C VAL A 228 1.73 9.49 26.88
N LEU A 229 1.44 10.55 26.12
CA LEU A 229 0.65 11.68 26.61
C LEU A 229 -0.76 11.29 27.06
N LEU A 230 -1.45 10.39 26.34
CA LEU A 230 -2.76 9.89 26.77
C LEU A 230 -2.69 9.15 28.10
N TYR A 231 -1.70 8.25 28.29
CA TYR A 231 -1.47 7.60 29.57
C TYR A 231 -1.22 8.63 30.69
N ASP A 232 -0.42 9.67 30.43
CA ASP A 232 -0.16 10.76 31.39
C ASP A 232 -1.44 11.54 31.74
N MET A 233 -2.25 11.90 30.74
CA MET A 233 -3.52 12.62 30.92
C MET A 233 -4.56 11.80 31.70
N PHE A 234 -4.56 10.47 31.54
CA PHE A 234 -5.38 9.60 32.36
C PHE A 234 -4.82 9.39 33.78
N GLY A 235 -3.53 9.65 33.99
CA GLY A 235 -2.81 9.30 35.23
C GLY A 235 -2.54 7.79 35.34
N TRP A 236 -2.41 7.10 34.20
CA TRP A 236 -2.24 5.66 34.13
C TRP A 236 -0.77 5.25 34.02
N GLN A 237 -0.42 4.08 34.56
CA GLN A 237 0.91 3.52 34.33
C GLN A 237 1.01 3.00 32.89
N LYS A 238 2.05 3.46 32.18
CA LYS A 238 2.37 3.07 30.80
C LYS A 238 2.86 1.61 30.74
N PRO A 239 2.55 0.87 29.66
CA PRO A 239 3.22 -0.40 29.36
C PRO A 239 4.66 -0.16 28.92
N THR A 240 5.47 -1.22 28.92
CA THR A 240 6.76 -1.21 28.24
C THR A 240 6.54 -1.25 26.72
N PHE A 241 7.04 -0.26 25.99
CA PHE A 241 6.96 -0.24 24.54
C PHE A 241 8.15 -0.97 23.92
N VAL A 242 7.88 -1.84 22.94
CA VAL A 242 8.89 -2.64 22.22
C VAL A 242 8.56 -2.58 20.73
N HIS A 243 9.27 -1.73 19.99
CA HIS A 243 9.04 -1.58 18.55
C HIS A 243 9.90 -2.54 17.72
N MET A 244 9.30 -3.58 17.16
CA MET A 244 9.93 -4.56 16.28
C MET A 244 10.30 -3.96 14.92
N PRO A 245 11.42 -4.37 14.29
CA PRO A 245 11.76 -3.89 12.94
C PRO A 245 10.74 -4.36 11.89
N LEU A 246 10.57 -3.58 10.81
CA LEU A 246 9.72 -3.97 9.69
C LEU A 246 10.37 -5.05 8.81
N LEU A 247 9.54 -5.96 8.31
CA LEU A 247 9.89 -6.85 7.20
C LEU A 247 10.04 -6.02 5.92
N ARG A 248 11.10 -6.29 5.15
CA ARG A 248 11.46 -5.57 3.92
C ARG A 248 11.46 -6.49 2.71
N ASN A 249 11.28 -5.93 1.51
CA ASN A 249 11.59 -6.59 0.25
C ASN A 249 13.11 -6.61 0.02
N GLN A 250 13.57 -7.32 -1.02
CA GLN A 250 14.99 -7.37 -1.40
C GLN A 250 15.63 -6.00 -1.64
N ASP A 251 14.86 -5.05 -2.16
CA ASP A 251 15.28 -3.66 -2.39
C ASP A 251 15.17 -2.76 -1.13
N LYS A 252 14.99 -3.36 0.05
CA LYS A 252 14.85 -2.69 1.35
C LYS A 252 13.60 -1.82 1.53
N THR A 253 12.70 -1.77 0.55
CA THR A 253 11.37 -1.16 0.73
C THR A 253 10.51 -2.01 1.69
N LYS A 254 9.51 -1.40 2.34
CA LYS A 254 8.57 -2.15 3.20
C LYS A 254 7.94 -3.31 2.41
N ILE A 255 7.84 -4.48 3.03
CA ILE A 255 7.21 -5.63 2.38
C ILE A 255 5.81 -5.24 1.88
N SER A 256 5.49 -5.61 0.64
CA SER A 256 4.23 -5.21 0.02
C SER A 256 3.68 -6.30 -0.87
N LYS A 257 2.34 -6.31 -1.02
CA LYS A 257 1.64 -7.22 -1.93
C LYS A 257 2.24 -7.17 -3.32
N ARG A 258 2.70 -6.01 -3.81
CA ARG A 258 3.21 -5.83 -5.18
C ARG A 258 4.42 -6.70 -5.49
N LYS A 259 5.30 -6.92 -4.50
CA LYS A 259 6.59 -7.60 -4.69
C LYS A 259 6.65 -9.00 -4.08
N ASN A 260 5.87 -9.26 -3.03
CA ASN A 260 5.86 -10.53 -2.32
C ASN A 260 4.42 -11.03 -2.03
N PRO A 261 4.19 -12.36 -1.95
CA PRO A 261 3.00 -12.90 -1.33
C PRO A 261 3.09 -12.60 0.16
N VAL A 262 2.27 -11.67 0.64
CA VAL A 262 2.29 -11.25 2.04
C VAL A 262 1.16 -11.88 2.85
N SER A 263 0.25 -12.61 2.21
CA SER A 263 -0.86 -13.26 2.88
C SER A 263 -0.42 -14.60 3.48
N ILE A 264 -0.77 -14.87 4.74
CA ILE A 264 -0.51 -16.14 5.42
C ILE A 264 -1.17 -17.30 4.67
N MET A 265 -2.37 -17.06 4.13
CA MET A 265 -3.16 -18.07 3.42
C MET A 265 -2.44 -18.56 2.16
N ASP A 266 -1.68 -17.69 1.50
CA ASP A 266 -0.91 -18.03 0.30
C ASP A 266 0.11 -19.13 0.61
N TYR A 267 0.75 -19.08 1.79
CA TYR A 267 1.72 -20.08 2.21
C TYR A 267 1.05 -21.41 2.61
N LYS A 268 -0.09 -21.33 3.30
CA LYS A 268 -0.92 -22.50 3.64
C LYS A 268 -1.32 -23.26 2.38
N GLN A 269 -1.87 -22.57 1.38
CA GLN A 269 -2.32 -23.17 0.12
C GLN A 269 -1.17 -23.74 -0.71
N ARG A 270 0.02 -23.15 -0.59
CA ARG A 270 1.24 -23.66 -1.25
C ARG A 270 1.84 -24.89 -0.56
N GLY A 271 1.27 -25.34 0.57
CA GLY A 271 1.77 -26.49 1.32
C GLY A 271 3.06 -26.21 2.07
N TYR A 272 3.31 -24.97 2.48
CA TYR A 272 4.34 -24.73 3.50
C TYR A 272 3.91 -25.39 4.81
N LEU A 273 4.87 -25.88 5.58
CA LEU A 273 4.62 -26.33 6.94
C LEU A 273 4.52 -25.09 7.86
N PRO A 274 3.52 -25.04 8.76
CA PRO A 274 3.35 -23.88 9.65
C PRO A 274 4.57 -23.66 10.55
N GLU A 275 5.23 -24.74 10.99
CA GLU A 275 6.45 -24.69 11.79
C GLU A 275 7.62 -24.07 11.02
N ALA A 276 7.75 -24.40 9.72
CA ALA A 276 8.79 -23.83 8.87
C ALA A 276 8.59 -22.32 8.67
N LEU A 277 7.35 -21.89 8.45
CA LEU A 277 7.04 -20.47 8.32
C LEU A 277 7.24 -19.73 9.64
N LEU A 278 6.81 -20.28 10.77
CA LEU A 278 7.07 -19.69 12.10
C LEU A 278 8.56 -19.57 12.40
N ASN A 279 9.32 -20.64 12.20
CA ASN A 279 10.77 -20.62 12.38
C ASN A 279 11.40 -19.52 11.51
N TYR A 280 11.01 -19.44 10.23
CA TYR A 280 11.51 -18.41 9.32
C TYR A 280 11.21 -17.00 9.83
N LEU A 281 9.98 -16.74 10.30
CA LEU A 281 9.59 -15.46 10.88
C LEU A 281 10.38 -15.14 12.16
N GLY A 282 10.67 -16.14 13.00
CA GLY A 282 11.52 -15.98 14.18
C GLY A 282 12.93 -15.49 13.82
N MET A 283 13.50 -16.05 12.74
CA MET A 283 14.81 -15.67 12.22
C MET A 283 14.88 -14.23 11.69
N MET A 284 13.74 -13.60 11.39
CA MET A 284 13.72 -12.22 10.89
C MET A 284 14.10 -11.21 11.99
N GLY A 285 13.74 -11.46 13.24
CA GLY A 285 14.03 -10.54 14.35
C GLY A 285 15.13 -11.03 15.28
N PHE A 286 15.46 -12.32 15.24
CA PHE A 286 16.25 -12.99 16.28
C PHE A 286 17.14 -14.09 15.67
N THR A 287 18.32 -14.30 16.26
CA THR A 287 19.21 -15.41 15.89
C THR A 287 19.45 -16.27 17.12
N MET A 288 19.31 -17.59 16.96
CA MET A 288 19.55 -18.54 18.04
C MET A 288 20.97 -18.36 18.62
N PRO A 289 21.18 -18.53 19.94
CA PRO A 289 22.49 -18.34 20.56
C PRO A 289 23.62 -19.16 19.92
N ASP A 290 23.30 -20.38 19.47
CA ASP A 290 24.21 -21.32 18.81
C ASP A 290 24.26 -21.16 17.28
N GLY A 291 23.55 -20.17 16.73
CA GLY A 291 23.52 -19.88 15.30
C GLY A 291 22.68 -20.85 14.46
N ARG A 292 21.97 -21.81 15.06
CA ARG A 292 21.14 -22.74 14.28
C ARG A 292 19.96 -22.02 13.61
N GLU A 293 19.68 -22.40 12.36
CA GLU A 293 18.59 -21.82 11.58
C GLU A 293 17.28 -22.63 11.67
N MET A 294 17.37 -23.91 12.06
CA MET A 294 16.20 -24.77 12.22
C MET A 294 15.95 -25.04 13.70
N PHE A 295 14.78 -24.66 14.19
CA PHE A 295 14.38 -24.78 15.59
C PHE A 295 12.85 -24.82 15.72
N SER A 296 12.36 -25.56 16.70
CA SER A 296 10.95 -25.59 17.10
C SER A 296 10.53 -24.29 17.78
N PHE A 297 9.22 -24.09 17.90
CA PHE A 297 8.67 -22.95 18.61
C PHE A 297 9.04 -22.95 20.11
N ASP A 298 9.08 -24.10 20.76
CA ASP A 298 9.46 -24.19 22.19
C ASP A 298 10.93 -23.81 22.41
N GLU A 299 11.83 -24.27 21.54
CA GLU A 299 13.23 -23.85 21.57
C GLU A 299 13.39 -22.32 21.35
N PHE A 300 12.56 -21.74 20.48
CA PHE A 300 12.51 -20.29 20.29
C PHE A 300 12.03 -19.57 21.55
N VAL A 301 10.97 -20.07 22.21
CA VAL A 301 10.46 -19.53 23.48
C VAL A 301 11.55 -19.54 24.55
N GLU A 302 12.25 -20.66 24.73
CA GLU A 302 13.34 -20.78 25.71
C GLU A 302 14.47 -19.78 25.43
N ALA A 303 14.88 -19.66 24.17
CA ALA A 303 15.99 -18.80 23.77
C ALA A 303 15.65 -17.30 23.70
N LEU A 304 14.38 -16.92 23.53
CA LEU A 304 13.97 -15.55 23.23
C LEU A 304 14.39 -14.56 24.31
N GLU A 305 15.20 -13.58 23.95
CA GLU A 305 15.53 -12.43 24.79
C GLU A 305 15.28 -11.16 23.99
N LEU A 306 14.45 -10.24 24.51
CA LEU A 306 14.12 -9.02 23.79
C LEU A 306 15.37 -8.19 23.46
N SER A 307 16.38 -8.18 24.35
CA SER A 307 17.66 -7.48 24.15
C SER A 307 18.48 -8.01 22.96
N ARG A 308 18.20 -9.23 22.49
CA ARG A 308 18.88 -9.85 21.33
C ARG A 308 18.16 -9.62 20.00
N ILE A 309 17.06 -8.86 20.01
CA ILE A 309 16.32 -8.53 18.78
C ILE A 309 17.13 -7.51 17.97
N VAL A 310 17.31 -7.81 16.68
CA VAL A 310 18.13 -6.99 15.77
C VAL A 310 17.24 -6.00 15.02
N LEU A 311 17.59 -4.70 15.03
CA LEU A 311 16.78 -3.63 14.43
C LEU A 311 17.00 -3.41 12.92
N GLY A 312 17.84 -4.22 12.27
CA GLY A 312 18.34 -4.00 10.90
C GLY A 312 17.32 -4.09 9.75
N GLY A 313 16.03 -4.26 10.02
CA GLY A 313 14.99 -4.34 8.98
C GLY A 313 15.17 -5.58 8.10
N PRO A 314 14.78 -6.78 8.58
CA PRO A 314 15.05 -8.03 7.89
C PRO A 314 14.40 -8.11 6.50
N VAL A 315 15.16 -8.62 5.53
CA VAL A 315 14.67 -8.88 4.18
C VAL A 315 13.91 -10.21 4.18
N PHE A 316 12.67 -10.17 3.70
CA PHE A 316 11.83 -11.33 3.50
C PHE A 316 12.20 -12.04 2.19
N ASP A 317 13.08 -13.05 2.27
CA ASP A 317 13.57 -13.87 1.18
C ASP A 317 12.81 -15.20 1.03
N LEU A 318 12.04 -15.32 -0.05
CA LEU A 318 11.30 -16.53 -0.40
C LEU A 318 12.20 -17.72 -0.71
N THR A 319 13.42 -17.51 -1.22
CA THR A 319 14.37 -18.59 -1.50
C THR A 319 14.80 -19.23 -0.20
N ARG A 320 15.16 -18.41 0.80
CA ARG A 320 15.55 -18.89 2.13
C ARG A 320 14.39 -19.59 2.84
N LEU A 321 13.19 -19.03 2.79
CA LEU A 321 11.98 -19.68 3.33
C LEU A 321 11.71 -21.03 2.64
N SER A 322 11.87 -21.11 1.32
CA SER A 322 11.65 -22.37 0.57
C SER A 322 12.69 -23.42 0.88
N TRP A 323 13.96 -23.02 1.05
CA TRP A 323 15.03 -23.90 1.52
C TRP A 323 14.72 -24.46 2.91
N LEU A 324 14.33 -23.61 3.85
CA LEU A 324 14.01 -24.02 5.22
C LEU A 324 12.79 -24.95 5.23
N ASN A 325 11.73 -24.60 4.50
CA ASN A 325 10.56 -25.46 4.36
C ASN A 325 10.90 -26.84 3.77
N GLY A 326 11.75 -26.88 2.74
CA GLY A 326 12.23 -28.14 2.18
C GLY A 326 13.01 -28.97 3.19
N LYS A 327 13.78 -28.33 4.08
CA LYS A 327 14.48 -29.01 5.18
C LYS A 327 13.49 -29.61 6.18
N TYR A 328 12.47 -28.85 6.59
CA TYR A 328 11.38 -29.36 7.44
C TYR A 328 10.66 -30.55 6.81
N LEU A 329 10.30 -30.48 5.52
CA LEU A 329 9.65 -31.58 4.82
C LEU A 329 10.49 -32.87 4.85
N ARG A 330 11.81 -32.77 4.70
CA ARG A 330 12.72 -33.94 4.69
C ARG A 330 13.05 -34.47 6.07
N GLU A 331 13.16 -33.59 7.07
CA GLU A 331 13.65 -33.97 8.41
C GLU A 331 12.53 -34.22 9.43
N ARG A 332 11.31 -33.70 9.19
CA ARG A 332 10.18 -33.81 10.13
C ARG A 332 9.05 -34.71 9.65
N LEU A 333 8.95 -34.99 8.36
CA LEU A 333 7.96 -35.90 7.81
C LEU A 333 8.63 -37.20 7.37
N ASP A 334 8.05 -38.33 7.77
CA ASP A 334 8.30 -39.62 7.15
C ASP A 334 7.52 -39.73 5.83
N GLU A 335 7.67 -40.84 5.10
CA GLU A 335 6.99 -41.03 3.81
C GLU A 335 5.47 -40.93 3.95
N ARG A 336 4.91 -41.46 5.04
CA ARG A 336 3.47 -41.40 5.31
C ARG A 336 3.02 -39.97 5.61
N GLY A 337 3.76 -39.24 6.44
CA GLY A 337 3.51 -37.85 6.77
C GLY A 337 3.59 -36.95 5.54
N LEU A 338 4.53 -37.21 4.63
CA LEU A 338 4.59 -36.49 3.35
C LEU A 338 3.36 -36.75 2.49
N VAL A 339 2.89 -38.01 2.39
CA VAL A 339 1.66 -38.34 1.66
C VAL A 339 0.45 -37.62 2.26
N GLU A 340 0.29 -37.65 3.59
CA GLU A 340 -0.81 -36.97 4.25
C GLU A 340 -0.72 -35.44 4.11
N HIS A 341 0.48 -34.87 4.14
CA HIS A 341 0.69 -33.44 3.87
C HIS A 341 0.29 -33.07 2.44
N LEU A 342 0.70 -33.84 1.44
CA LEU A 342 0.32 -33.61 0.04
C LEU A 342 -1.20 -33.74 -0.17
N LYS A 343 -1.82 -34.74 0.46
CA LYS A 343 -3.28 -34.91 0.46
C LYS A 343 -3.98 -33.74 1.14
N ALA A 344 -3.49 -33.26 2.28
CA ALA A 344 -4.11 -32.14 2.98
C ALA A 344 -3.90 -30.79 2.25
N ALA A 345 -2.73 -30.57 1.67
CA ALA A 345 -2.37 -29.28 1.07
C ALA A 345 -2.83 -29.12 -0.38
N VAL A 346 -2.66 -30.16 -1.21
CA VAL A 346 -2.85 -30.07 -2.67
C VAL A 346 -4.06 -30.88 -3.15
N PHE A 347 -4.31 -32.03 -2.54
CA PHE A 347 -5.37 -32.97 -2.96
C PHE A 347 -6.47 -33.16 -1.92
N SER A 348 -6.80 -32.11 -1.16
CA SER A 348 -7.80 -32.25 -0.10
C SER A 348 -9.18 -32.48 -0.69
N ASP A 349 -10.00 -33.30 -0.03
CA ASP A 349 -11.38 -33.57 -0.46
C ASP A 349 -12.15 -32.26 -0.66
N ALA A 350 -11.95 -31.27 0.23
CA ALA A 350 -12.56 -29.96 0.14
C ALA A 350 -12.14 -29.17 -1.12
N TYR A 351 -10.87 -29.28 -1.54
CA TYR A 351 -10.38 -28.62 -2.75
C TYR A 351 -10.81 -29.39 -4.01
N LEU A 352 -10.69 -30.72 -4.01
CA LEU A 352 -11.12 -31.57 -5.11
C LEU A 352 -12.63 -31.46 -5.36
N ALA A 353 -13.45 -31.30 -4.32
CA ALA A 353 -14.88 -31.06 -4.46
C ALA A 353 -15.21 -29.75 -5.20
N LYS A 354 -14.29 -28.78 -5.24
CA LYS A 354 -14.44 -27.55 -6.03
C LYS A 354 -13.93 -27.73 -7.47
N VAL A 355 -12.84 -28.46 -7.65
CA VAL A 355 -12.19 -28.64 -8.96
C VAL A 355 -12.90 -29.69 -9.82
N ALA A 356 -13.16 -30.88 -9.27
CA ALA A 356 -13.65 -32.04 -10.01
C ALA A 356 -14.97 -31.80 -10.76
N PRO A 357 -15.98 -31.10 -10.21
CA PRO A 357 -17.23 -30.82 -10.93
C PRO A 357 -17.04 -30.06 -12.25
N LEU A 358 -15.98 -29.24 -12.36
CA LEU A 358 -15.69 -28.47 -13.58
C LEU A 358 -15.30 -29.34 -14.78
N PHE A 359 -14.97 -30.61 -14.52
CA PHE A 359 -14.50 -31.58 -15.52
C PHE A 359 -15.42 -32.79 -15.67
N LYS A 360 -16.49 -32.90 -14.87
CA LYS A 360 -17.39 -34.06 -14.87
C LYS A 360 -17.90 -34.44 -16.26
N GLU A 361 -18.31 -33.44 -17.05
CA GLU A 361 -18.84 -33.62 -18.42
C GLU A 361 -17.73 -33.60 -19.50
N ARG A 362 -16.45 -33.63 -19.10
CA ARG A 362 -15.29 -33.45 -19.98
C ARG A 362 -14.30 -34.61 -19.96
N ILE A 363 -14.43 -35.53 -19.01
CA ILE A 363 -13.52 -36.67 -18.83
C ILE A 363 -14.27 -37.98 -19.06
N ASP A 364 -13.64 -38.91 -19.77
CA ASP A 364 -14.12 -40.28 -19.96
C ASP A 364 -13.48 -41.23 -18.94
N VAL A 365 -12.23 -40.94 -18.55
CA VAL A 365 -11.42 -41.72 -17.59
C VAL A 365 -10.66 -40.79 -16.65
N ALA A 366 -10.39 -41.24 -15.42
CA ALA A 366 -9.82 -40.39 -14.36
C ALA A 366 -8.41 -39.84 -14.69
N GLU A 367 -7.60 -40.54 -15.49
CA GLU A 367 -6.26 -40.08 -15.87
C GLU A 367 -6.27 -38.76 -16.66
N GLN A 368 -7.34 -38.49 -17.43
CA GLN A 368 -7.48 -37.24 -18.20
C GLN A 368 -7.57 -36.02 -17.28
N PHE A 369 -8.04 -36.19 -16.04
CA PHE A 369 -8.14 -35.11 -15.06
C PHE A 369 -6.76 -34.47 -14.77
N VAL A 370 -5.69 -35.28 -14.70
CA VAL A 370 -4.35 -34.78 -14.36
C VAL A 370 -3.86 -33.78 -15.39
N ASP A 371 -4.00 -34.08 -16.69
CA ASP A 371 -3.67 -33.11 -17.73
C ASP A 371 -4.66 -31.93 -17.68
N MET A 372 -5.97 -32.19 -17.75
CA MET A 372 -6.97 -31.13 -17.93
C MET A 372 -7.07 -30.14 -16.78
N ALA A 373 -6.85 -30.60 -15.55
CA ALA A 373 -6.94 -29.81 -14.32
C ALA A 373 -5.57 -29.44 -13.73
N GLY A 374 -4.46 -29.82 -14.36
CA GLY A 374 -3.11 -29.62 -13.82
C GLY A 374 -2.79 -28.19 -13.37
N TYR A 375 -3.36 -27.18 -14.04
CA TYR A 375 -3.19 -25.77 -13.66
C TYR A 375 -3.87 -25.40 -12.33
N PHE A 376 -4.71 -26.24 -11.73
CA PHE A 376 -5.20 -26.02 -10.35
C PHE A 376 -4.17 -26.42 -9.28
N PHE A 377 -3.22 -27.29 -9.62
CA PHE A 377 -2.31 -27.91 -8.65
C PHE A 377 -0.87 -27.35 -8.69
N VAL A 378 -0.63 -26.34 -9.54
CA VAL A 378 0.68 -25.69 -9.68
C VAL A 378 0.62 -24.23 -9.25
N GLY A 379 1.74 -23.65 -8.83
CA GLY A 379 1.79 -22.23 -8.45
C GLY A 379 1.68 -21.31 -9.68
N ASP A 380 2.71 -21.35 -10.52
CA ASP A 380 2.75 -20.54 -11.75
C ASP A 380 2.38 -21.39 -12.96
N VAL A 381 1.78 -20.72 -13.94
CA VAL A 381 1.66 -21.22 -15.31
C VAL A 381 2.54 -20.36 -16.20
N ASN A 382 3.10 -20.97 -17.25
CA ASN A 382 3.98 -20.28 -18.19
C ASN A 382 3.41 -20.36 -19.61
N PRO A 383 2.37 -19.55 -19.93
CA PRO A 383 1.84 -19.51 -21.29
C PRO A 383 2.89 -18.97 -22.26
N ALA A 384 2.82 -19.41 -23.53
CA ALA A 384 3.59 -18.76 -24.56
C ALA A 384 3.14 -17.28 -24.68
N PRO A 385 4.06 -16.30 -24.76
CA PRO A 385 3.69 -14.89 -24.84
C PRO A 385 2.73 -14.56 -26.00
N ALA A 386 2.83 -15.30 -27.11
CA ALA A 386 1.92 -15.16 -28.24
C ALA A 386 0.47 -15.53 -27.92
N ASP A 387 0.24 -16.50 -27.03
CA ASP A 387 -1.11 -16.93 -26.64
C ASP A 387 -1.81 -15.90 -25.73
N LEU A 388 -1.04 -15.04 -25.05
CA LEU A 388 -1.58 -13.94 -24.25
C LEU A 388 -2.15 -12.80 -25.11
N VAL A 389 -1.87 -12.78 -26.41
CA VAL A 389 -2.34 -11.75 -27.33
C VAL A 389 -3.35 -12.36 -28.30
N PRO A 390 -4.67 -12.23 -28.04
CA PRO A 390 -5.71 -12.60 -28.98
C PRO A 390 -5.47 -12.00 -30.38
N LYS A 391 -5.83 -12.75 -31.42
CA LYS A 391 -5.66 -12.30 -32.82
C LYS A 391 -6.31 -10.93 -33.03
N LYS A 392 -5.53 -9.96 -33.54
CA LYS A 392 -5.91 -8.56 -33.81
C LYS A 392 -6.04 -7.66 -32.56
N ALA A 393 -5.75 -8.15 -31.36
CA ALA A 393 -5.69 -7.30 -30.18
C ALA A 393 -4.34 -6.58 -30.08
N SER A 394 -4.35 -5.37 -29.52
CA SER A 394 -3.14 -4.57 -29.28
C SER A 394 -2.45 -5.07 -28.00
N PRO A 395 -1.17 -5.49 -28.06
CA PRO A 395 -0.40 -5.84 -26.86
C PRO A 395 -0.29 -4.69 -25.87
N VAL A 396 -0.29 -3.45 -26.35
CA VAL A 396 -0.21 -2.25 -25.51
C VAL A 396 -1.48 -2.06 -24.69
N ASP A 397 -2.64 -2.15 -25.35
CA ASP A 397 -3.94 -1.97 -24.70
C ASP A 397 -4.24 -3.12 -23.76
N LEU A 398 -3.88 -4.36 -24.15
CA LEU A 398 -4.01 -5.53 -23.28
C LEU A 398 -3.13 -5.44 -22.04
N PHE A 399 -1.88 -4.99 -22.17
CA PHE A 399 -1.01 -4.79 -21.01
C PHE A 399 -1.63 -3.77 -20.03
N ALA A 400 -2.08 -2.62 -20.53
CA ALA A 400 -2.72 -1.59 -19.70
C ALA A 400 -4.01 -2.10 -19.05
N ALA A 401 -4.86 -2.80 -19.81
CA ALA A 401 -6.10 -3.37 -19.29
C ALA A 401 -5.83 -4.46 -18.23
N LEU A 402 -4.84 -5.33 -18.43
CA LEU A 402 -4.50 -6.37 -17.47
C LEU A 402 -3.89 -5.77 -16.18
N GLU A 403 -3.14 -4.66 -16.29
CA GLU A 403 -2.61 -3.93 -15.14
C GLU A 403 -3.74 -3.31 -14.31
N ALA A 404 -4.70 -2.65 -14.96
CA ALA A 404 -5.89 -2.11 -14.29
C ALA A 404 -6.80 -3.21 -13.73
N TYR A 405 -6.95 -4.33 -14.44
CA TYR A 405 -7.73 -5.48 -13.97
C TYR A 405 -7.10 -6.12 -12.73
N ALA A 406 -5.77 -6.22 -12.66
CA ALA A 406 -5.09 -6.70 -11.46
C ALA A 406 -5.41 -5.82 -10.22
N GLN A 407 -5.58 -4.51 -10.40
CA GLN A 407 -6.01 -3.60 -9.34
C GLN A 407 -7.48 -3.81 -8.94
N LEU A 408 -8.36 -4.11 -9.90
CA LEU A 408 -9.75 -4.47 -9.62
C LEU A 408 -9.84 -5.75 -8.77
N ILE A 409 -9.05 -6.76 -9.10
CA ILE A 409 -9.00 -8.02 -8.33
C ILE A 409 -8.53 -7.79 -6.89
N ASP A 410 -7.70 -6.78 -6.64
CA ASP A 410 -7.24 -6.43 -5.29
C ASP A 410 -8.35 -5.90 -4.39
N THR A 411 -9.38 -5.27 -4.95
CA THR A 411 -10.51 -4.68 -4.21
C THR A 411 -11.76 -5.56 -4.24
N GLN A 412 -11.82 -6.56 -5.12
CA GLN A 412 -12.94 -7.50 -5.20
C GLN A 412 -13.01 -8.37 -3.93
N VAL A 413 -14.05 -8.16 -3.10
CA VAL A 413 -14.30 -8.93 -1.88
C VAL A 413 -15.01 -10.24 -2.19
N ASP A 414 -16.11 -10.18 -2.94
CA ASP A 414 -16.90 -11.35 -3.32
C ASP A 414 -16.26 -12.08 -4.51
N PHE A 415 -15.72 -13.27 -4.24
CA PHE A 415 -14.99 -14.09 -5.22
C PHE A 415 -15.83 -15.26 -5.77
N ARG A 416 -17.16 -15.16 -5.68
CA ARG A 416 -18.09 -16.10 -6.35
C ARG A 416 -18.10 -15.87 -7.87
N PRO A 417 -18.35 -16.92 -8.68
CA PRO A 417 -18.31 -16.83 -10.14
C PRO A 417 -19.18 -15.69 -10.71
N GLU A 418 -20.39 -15.50 -10.20
CA GLU A 418 -21.33 -14.49 -10.69
C GLU A 418 -20.84 -13.07 -10.43
N ALA A 419 -20.26 -12.83 -9.24
CA ALA A 419 -19.70 -11.54 -8.86
C ALA A 419 -18.45 -11.20 -9.68
N LEU A 420 -17.58 -12.19 -9.91
CA LEU A 420 -16.40 -12.05 -10.77
C LEU A 420 -16.78 -11.78 -12.22
N GLU A 421 -17.80 -12.47 -12.73
CA GLU A 421 -18.30 -12.25 -14.08
C GLU A 421 -18.84 -10.84 -14.25
N ALA A 422 -19.73 -10.40 -13.35
CA ALA A 422 -20.31 -9.07 -13.37
C ALA A 422 -19.23 -7.97 -13.32
N ALA A 423 -18.27 -8.07 -12.39
CA ALA A 423 -17.18 -7.12 -12.26
C ALA A 423 -16.27 -7.09 -13.50
N THR A 424 -15.96 -8.26 -14.08
CA THR A 424 -15.11 -8.35 -15.28
C THR A 424 -15.80 -7.78 -16.51
N ARG A 425 -17.12 -8.00 -16.66
CA ARG A 425 -17.92 -7.42 -17.74
C ARG A 425 -17.98 -5.90 -17.65
N ALA A 426 -18.31 -5.37 -16.46
CA ALA A 426 -18.32 -3.92 -16.22
C ALA A 426 -16.94 -3.29 -16.49
N PHE A 427 -15.86 -3.96 -16.08
CA PHE A 427 -14.51 -3.50 -16.40
C PHE A 427 -14.24 -3.49 -17.90
N ALA A 428 -14.63 -4.53 -18.64
CA ALA A 428 -14.43 -4.61 -20.08
C ALA A 428 -15.04 -3.41 -20.82
N GLU A 429 -16.24 -2.97 -20.42
CA GLU A 429 -16.93 -1.81 -21.00
C GLU A 429 -16.13 -0.51 -20.87
N THR A 430 -15.40 -0.34 -19.76
CA THR A 430 -14.59 0.86 -19.48
C THR A 430 -13.14 0.77 -19.96
N SER A 431 -12.61 -0.44 -20.14
CA SER A 431 -11.18 -0.68 -20.40
C SER A 431 -10.72 -0.36 -21.82
N GLY A 432 -11.64 -0.22 -22.78
CA GLY A 432 -11.32 -0.09 -24.21
C GLY A 432 -10.93 -1.41 -24.89
N VAL A 433 -10.86 -2.52 -24.15
CA VAL A 433 -10.61 -3.86 -24.68
C VAL A 433 -11.93 -4.63 -24.84
N LYS A 434 -12.10 -5.34 -25.95
CA LYS A 434 -13.30 -6.17 -26.17
C LYS A 434 -13.39 -7.25 -25.10
N ALA A 435 -14.58 -7.48 -24.56
CA ALA A 435 -14.81 -8.50 -23.52
C ALA A 435 -14.28 -9.89 -23.92
N LYS A 436 -14.44 -10.29 -25.18
CA LYS A 436 -13.90 -11.57 -25.70
C LYS A 436 -12.37 -11.65 -25.59
N ASP A 437 -11.67 -10.55 -25.90
CA ASP A 437 -10.21 -10.50 -25.87
C ASP A 437 -9.71 -10.44 -24.43
N LEU A 438 -10.38 -9.68 -23.56
CA LEU A 438 -10.12 -9.66 -22.13
C LEU A 438 -10.30 -11.05 -21.50
N PHE A 439 -11.41 -11.73 -21.79
CA PHE A 439 -11.67 -13.06 -21.22
C PHE A 439 -10.66 -14.09 -21.72
N MET A 440 -10.21 -13.97 -22.98
CA MET A 440 -9.18 -14.86 -23.52
C MET A 440 -7.82 -14.63 -22.87
N VAL A 441 -7.36 -13.38 -22.72
CA VAL A 441 -6.08 -13.10 -22.05
C VAL A 441 -6.13 -13.54 -20.59
N LEU A 442 -7.25 -13.34 -19.88
CA LEU A 442 -7.43 -13.83 -18.52
C LEU A 442 -7.37 -15.36 -18.47
N ARG A 443 -8.05 -16.05 -19.39
CA ARG A 443 -8.00 -17.52 -19.46
C ARG A 443 -6.58 -18.04 -19.63
N VAL A 444 -5.84 -17.48 -20.59
CA VAL A 444 -4.47 -17.90 -20.87
C VAL A 444 -3.54 -17.54 -19.71
N ALA A 445 -3.65 -16.33 -19.17
CA ALA A 445 -2.87 -15.89 -18.00
C ALA A 445 -3.09 -16.80 -16.79
N LEU A 446 -4.32 -17.23 -16.56
CA LEU A 446 -4.69 -18.00 -15.37
C LEU A 446 -4.52 -19.49 -15.53
N THR A 447 -4.61 -20.04 -16.73
CA THR A 447 -4.58 -21.51 -16.94
C THR A 447 -3.39 -21.99 -17.76
N GLY A 448 -2.67 -21.08 -18.42
CA GLY A 448 -1.66 -21.41 -19.42
C GLY A 448 -2.26 -21.98 -20.72
N ARG A 449 -3.59 -22.02 -20.85
CA ARG A 449 -4.31 -22.70 -21.93
C ARG A 449 -5.32 -21.76 -22.59
N THR A 450 -5.57 -21.97 -23.88
CA THR A 450 -6.59 -21.25 -24.66
C THR A 450 -8.00 -21.84 -24.47
N ALA A 451 -8.10 -23.01 -23.85
CA ALA A 451 -9.33 -23.69 -23.48
C ALA A 451 -9.29 -24.13 -22.01
N SER A 452 -10.39 -23.92 -21.29
CA SER A 452 -10.58 -24.37 -19.91
C SER A 452 -12.10 -24.49 -19.62
N PRO A 453 -12.51 -24.92 -18.41
CA PRO A 453 -13.89 -24.74 -17.92
C PRO A 453 -14.33 -23.26 -17.95
N PRO A 454 -15.55 -22.92 -17.50
CA PRO A 454 -15.96 -21.53 -17.40
C PRO A 454 -14.94 -20.72 -16.59
N LEU A 455 -14.56 -19.55 -17.11
CA LEU A 455 -13.43 -18.77 -16.60
C LEU A 455 -13.64 -18.32 -15.15
N PHE A 456 -14.85 -17.90 -14.80
CA PHE A 456 -15.13 -17.33 -13.49
C PHE A 456 -15.24 -18.41 -12.41
N ASP A 457 -15.68 -19.62 -12.75
CA ASP A 457 -15.54 -20.80 -11.89
C ASP A 457 -14.06 -21.12 -11.64
N VAL A 458 -13.23 -21.12 -12.69
CA VAL A 458 -11.78 -21.31 -12.56
C VAL A 458 -11.18 -20.24 -11.62
N MET A 459 -11.51 -18.96 -11.81
CA MET A 459 -11.03 -17.88 -10.96
C MET A 459 -11.48 -18.03 -9.49
N SER A 460 -12.72 -18.44 -9.27
CA SER A 460 -13.26 -18.67 -7.93
C SER A 460 -12.50 -19.78 -7.20
N VAL A 461 -12.17 -20.87 -7.91
CA VAL A 461 -11.42 -22.00 -7.36
C VAL A 461 -9.94 -21.71 -7.19
N LEU A 462 -9.32 -20.99 -8.12
CA LEU A 462 -7.93 -20.54 -7.99
C LEU A 462 -7.74 -19.56 -6.84
N ASP A 463 -8.79 -18.83 -6.48
CA ASP A 463 -8.82 -17.72 -5.53
C ASP A 463 -8.04 -16.47 -5.94
N ARG A 464 -8.22 -15.41 -5.16
CA ARG A 464 -7.66 -14.08 -5.42
C ARG A 464 -6.13 -14.06 -5.41
N ALA A 465 -5.49 -14.81 -4.52
CA ALA A 465 -4.04 -14.77 -4.35
C ALA A 465 -3.35 -15.38 -5.57
N LEU A 466 -3.83 -16.55 -6.02
CA LEU A 466 -3.27 -17.23 -7.18
C LEU A 466 -3.61 -16.49 -8.48
N VAL A 467 -4.84 -15.97 -8.61
CA VAL A 467 -5.23 -15.11 -9.75
C VAL A 467 -4.28 -13.93 -9.85
N ARG A 468 -4.07 -13.18 -8.77
CA ARG A 468 -3.15 -12.04 -8.72
C ARG A 468 -1.72 -12.42 -9.11
N ARG A 469 -1.21 -13.53 -8.58
CA ARG A 469 0.14 -14.03 -8.89
C ARG A 469 0.29 -14.30 -10.39
N ARG A 470 -0.67 -15.02 -10.97
CA ARG A 470 -0.63 -15.39 -12.40
C ARG A 470 -0.84 -14.20 -13.34
N LEU A 471 -1.68 -13.23 -12.95
CA LEU A 471 -1.81 -11.96 -13.67
C LEU A 471 -0.48 -11.20 -13.72
N ARG A 472 0.31 -11.20 -12.64
CA ARG A 472 1.63 -10.56 -12.64
C ARG A 472 2.64 -11.26 -13.54
N THR A 473 2.64 -12.59 -13.52
CA THR A 473 3.46 -13.38 -14.46
C THR A 473 3.09 -13.03 -15.90
N ALA A 474 1.79 -13.00 -16.22
CA ALA A 474 1.31 -12.60 -17.54
C ALA A 474 1.69 -11.15 -17.91
N LEU A 475 1.60 -10.20 -16.98
CA LEU A 475 2.07 -8.82 -17.18
C LEU A 475 3.58 -8.78 -17.50
N GLY A 476 4.40 -9.56 -16.80
CA GLY A 476 5.83 -9.69 -17.08
C GLY A 476 6.11 -10.18 -18.51
N LEU A 477 5.31 -11.14 -18.99
CA LEU A 477 5.40 -11.69 -20.36
C LEU A 477 4.85 -10.73 -21.43
N LEU A 478 3.81 -9.95 -21.12
CA LEU A 478 3.22 -8.96 -22.04
C LEU A 478 4.05 -7.68 -22.15
N LYS A 479 4.77 -7.29 -21.10
CA LYS A 479 5.58 -6.07 -21.07
C LYS A 479 6.55 -5.92 -22.26
N PRO A 480 7.38 -6.91 -22.63
CA PRO A 480 8.26 -6.79 -23.80
C PRO A 480 7.47 -6.66 -25.10
N LEU A 481 6.37 -7.42 -25.27
CA LEU A 481 5.51 -7.34 -26.46
C LEU A 481 4.86 -5.96 -26.61
N ALA A 482 4.41 -5.37 -25.50
CA ALA A 482 3.88 -4.01 -25.48
C ALA A 482 4.96 -2.98 -25.82
N ALA A 483 6.19 -3.14 -25.32
CA ALA A 483 7.31 -2.26 -25.64
C ALA A 483 7.71 -2.34 -27.12
N GLU A 484 7.73 -3.54 -27.71
CA GLU A 484 7.99 -3.75 -29.14
C GLU A 484 6.89 -3.14 -30.01
N ALA A 485 5.62 -3.34 -29.65
CA ALA A 485 4.49 -2.76 -30.36
C ALA A 485 4.52 -1.22 -30.33
N ARG A 486 4.89 -0.60 -29.18
CA ARG A 486 5.09 0.86 -29.07
C ARG A 486 6.20 1.36 -29.99
N LYS A 487 7.32 0.64 -30.08
CA LYS A 487 8.42 0.98 -30.99
C LYS A 487 8.02 0.85 -32.46
N ALA A 488 7.24 -0.17 -32.81
CA ALA A 488 6.78 -0.39 -34.18
C ALA A 488 5.75 0.64 -34.65
N ALA A 489 4.96 1.18 -33.72
CA ALA A 489 3.98 2.24 -33.98
C ALA A 489 4.59 3.66 -34.05
N ALA A 490 5.85 3.85 -33.65
CA ALA A 490 6.51 5.15 -33.72
C ALA A 490 6.80 5.54 -35.19
N PRO A 491 6.54 6.80 -35.61
CA PRO A 491 6.74 7.23 -36.99
C PRO A 491 8.21 7.09 -37.44
N LYS A 492 8.41 6.49 -38.62
CA LYS A 492 9.75 6.16 -39.17
C LYS A 492 10.54 7.32 -39.77
N ASP A 493 10.01 8.54 -39.79
CA ASP A 493 10.67 9.72 -40.35
C ASP A 493 10.88 10.82 -39.30
N ALA A 494 11.91 10.66 -38.48
CA ALA A 494 12.57 11.79 -37.83
C ALA A 494 14.00 11.85 -38.41
N PRO A 495 14.42 12.95 -39.06
CA PRO A 495 15.70 12.99 -39.74
C PRO A 495 16.83 12.83 -38.73
N ALA A 496 17.74 11.89 -39.02
CA ALA A 496 18.97 11.69 -38.27
C ALA A 496 19.74 13.03 -38.24
N ALA A 497 19.89 13.59 -37.05
CA ALA A 497 20.80 14.70 -36.83
C ALA A 497 22.21 14.21 -37.16
N LYS A 498 22.77 14.73 -38.25
CA LYS A 498 24.14 14.49 -38.69
C LYS A 498 25.10 14.89 -37.57
N ASP A 499 25.99 13.97 -37.23
CA ASP A 499 27.25 14.25 -36.56
C ASP A 499 28.06 15.23 -37.41
N GLU A 500 28.17 16.47 -36.95
CA GLU A 500 29.23 17.38 -37.40
C GLU A 500 30.07 17.76 -36.19
N ALA A 501 31.28 17.19 -36.16
CA ALA A 501 32.37 17.59 -35.31
C ALA A 501 32.66 19.09 -35.48
N ARG A 502 32.79 19.83 -34.38
CA ARG A 502 33.32 21.18 -34.40
C ARG A 502 34.46 21.34 -33.40
N ALA A 503 35.68 21.40 -33.94
CA ALA A 503 36.83 22.02 -33.30
C ALA A 503 36.69 23.57 -33.31
N PRO A 504 37.36 24.30 -32.40
CA PRO A 504 36.97 25.67 -32.04
C PRO A 504 37.86 26.75 -32.69
N ALA A 505 37.26 27.89 -33.04
CA ALA A 505 37.93 29.19 -33.23
C ALA A 505 36.86 30.30 -33.07
N LYS A 506 36.93 31.10 -31.99
CA LYS A 506 37.54 32.44 -31.88
C LYS A 506 36.89 33.53 -32.75
N GLY A 507 36.47 34.60 -32.08
CA GLY A 507 36.76 35.97 -32.53
C GLY A 507 35.62 36.84 -33.03
N GLU A 508 35.23 37.78 -32.17
CA GLU A 508 34.97 39.19 -32.49
C GLU A 508 33.62 39.68 -33.05
N ALA A 509 33.37 40.94 -32.68
CA ALA A 509 32.13 41.67 -32.58
C ALA A 509 31.78 42.47 -33.84
N SER A 510 30.50 42.82 -33.99
CA SER A 510 29.97 44.20 -34.11
C SER A 510 28.55 44.22 -34.69
N ALA A 511 27.74 45.13 -34.17
CA ALA A 511 26.40 45.52 -34.63
C ALA A 511 26.52 46.77 -35.56
N PRO A 512 25.46 47.49 -36.05
CA PRO A 512 24.01 47.30 -35.84
C PRO A 512 23.07 47.65 -37.06
N ALA A 513 21.76 47.42 -36.84
CA ALA A 513 20.62 48.32 -37.15
C ALA A 513 19.73 48.17 -38.42
N GLN A 514 18.41 48.31 -38.15
CA GLN A 514 17.25 48.73 -38.99
C GLN A 514 16.65 47.68 -39.96
N GLY A 515 15.33 47.47 -40.08
CA GLY A 515 14.13 48.06 -39.50
C GLY A 515 12.89 47.52 -40.26
N GLU A 516 11.94 46.95 -39.51
CA GLU A 516 10.49 46.72 -39.74
C GLU A 516 9.88 46.17 -41.06
N ALA A 517 9.13 45.06 -40.92
CA ALA A 517 7.70 44.97 -41.29
C ALA A 517 6.99 43.85 -40.50
N PRO A 518 5.71 44.00 -40.09
CA PRO A 518 5.08 43.16 -39.07
C PRO A 518 4.46 41.89 -39.70
N SER A 519 4.97 40.72 -39.35
CA SER A 519 4.27 39.46 -39.66
C SER A 519 3.43 39.01 -38.47
N LYS A 520 2.19 38.63 -38.81
CA LYS A 520 1.13 38.17 -37.91
C LYS A 520 1.68 37.16 -36.90
N LYS A 521 1.61 37.52 -35.60
CA LYS A 521 1.76 36.55 -34.51
C LYS A 521 0.61 35.55 -34.60
N GLU A 522 0.86 34.42 -35.24
CA GLU A 522 0.16 33.19 -34.89
C GLU A 522 0.37 32.96 -33.39
N LYS A 523 -0.73 32.91 -32.63
CA LYS A 523 -0.70 32.49 -31.23
C LYS A 523 -0.13 31.07 -31.20
N LYS A 524 1.11 30.91 -30.74
CA LYS A 524 1.61 29.62 -30.26
C LYS A 524 0.62 29.10 -29.22
N PRO A 525 0.15 27.84 -29.30
CA PRO A 525 -0.63 27.26 -28.21
C PRO A 525 0.20 27.31 -26.92
N ALA A 526 -0.44 27.72 -25.82
CA ALA A 526 0.17 27.67 -24.51
C ALA A 526 0.23 26.20 -24.08
N GLY A 527 1.41 25.58 -24.10
CA GLY A 527 1.61 24.19 -23.69
C GLY A 527 1.95 23.21 -24.81
N TYR A 528 2.50 22.06 -24.43
CA TYR A 528 2.76 20.91 -25.31
C TYR A 528 1.47 20.12 -25.56
N PRO A 529 1.33 19.40 -26.71
CA PRO A 529 0.21 18.49 -26.93
C PRO A 529 0.08 17.47 -25.79
N VAL A 530 -1.14 17.13 -25.37
CA VAL A 530 -1.36 16.17 -24.26
C VAL A 530 -0.76 14.80 -24.53
N GLU A 531 -0.61 14.41 -25.80
CA GLU A 531 0.01 13.16 -26.25
C GLU A 531 1.51 13.08 -25.88
N THR A 532 2.15 14.23 -25.62
CA THR A 532 3.54 14.28 -25.16
C THR A 532 3.70 13.92 -23.68
N ILE A 533 2.59 13.88 -22.94
CA ILE A 533 2.57 13.33 -21.57
C ILE A 533 2.66 11.82 -21.69
N GLU A 534 3.73 11.28 -21.14
CA GLU A 534 3.99 9.85 -21.16
C GLU A 534 2.85 9.08 -20.47
N GLY A 535 2.32 8.06 -21.15
CA GLY A 535 1.14 7.31 -20.70
C GLY A 535 -0.22 7.83 -21.20
N VAL A 536 -0.29 9.02 -21.82
CA VAL A 536 -1.50 9.50 -22.51
C VAL A 536 -1.65 8.80 -23.87
N GLY A 537 -0.62 8.87 -24.73
CA GLY A 537 -0.64 8.25 -26.07
C GLY A 537 -1.80 8.71 -26.95
N GLU A 538 -2.00 8.05 -28.10
CA GLU A 538 -3.06 8.44 -29.05
C GLU A 538 -4.48 8.19 -28.51
N VAL A 539 -4.65 7.16 -27.67
CA VAL A 539 -5.97 6.75 -27.16
C VAL A 539 -6.51 7.74 -26.12
N TYR A 540 -5.73 8.05 -25.09
CA TYR A 540 -6.16 9.05 -24.12
C TYR A 540 -6.01 10.48 -24.67
N GLY A 541 -5.03 10.72 -25.55
CA GLY A 541 -4.87 12.00 -26.23
C GLY A 541 -6.08 12.34 -27.10
N GLY A 542 -6.59 11.37 -27.87
CA GLY A 542 -7.82 11.52 -28.64
C GLY A 542 -9.05 11.80 -27.75
N LYS A 543 -9.18 11.11 -26.62
CA LYS A 543 -10.27 11.35 -25.65
C LYS A 543 -10.18 12.73 -25.00
N LEU A 544 -9.00 13.12 -24.55
CA LEU A 544 -8.74 14.44 -23.95
C LEU A 544 -8.99 15.55 -24.97
N THR A 545 -8.46 15.42 -26.19
CA THR A 545 -8.67 16.37 -27.28
C THR A 545 -10.14 16.48 -27.66
N ALA A 546 -10.87 15.36 -27.76
CA ALA A 546 -12.31 15.36 -28.01
C ALA A 546 -13.12 16.02 -26.88
N ALA A 547 -12.64 15.95 -25.64
CA ALA A 547 -13.22 16.66 -24.52
C ALA A 547 -12.81 18.14 -24.46
N GLY A 548 -11.92 18.63 -25.34
CA GLY A 548 -11.43 20.02 -25.35
C GLY A 548 -10.13 20.24 -24.57
N CYS A 549 -9.38 19.19 -24.26
CA CYS A 549 -8.03 19.23 -23.68
C CYS A 549 -7.00 18.79 -24.71
N ALA A 550 -6.55 19.67 -25.60
CA ALA A 550 -5.55 19.34 -26.62
C ALA A 550 -4.11 19.56 -26.14
N THR A 551 -3.93 20.40 -25.12
CA THR A 551 -2.61 20.75 -24.58
C THR A 551 -2.48 20.47 -23.08
N THR A 552 -1.24 20.39 -22.63
CA THR A 552 -0.85 20.32 -21.21
C THR A 552 -1.45 21.47 -20.39
N GLU A 553 -1.60 22.67 -20.92
CA GLU A 553 -2.26 23.78 -20.21
C GLU A 553 -3.78 23.58 -20.14
N ASP A 554 -4.43 23.12 -21.22
CA ASP A 554 -5.87 22.82 -21.18
C ASP A 554 -6.16 21.73 -20.13
N LEU A 555 -5.29 20.72 -20.05
CA LEU A 555 -5.37 19.66 -19.06
C LEU A 555 -5.20 20.22 -17.65
N LEU A 556 -4.20 21.09 -17.42
CA LEU A 556 -3.97 21.71 -16.12
C LEU A 556 -5.14 22.59 -15.68
N ASP A 557 -5.74 23.36 -16.59
CA ASP A 557 -6.88 24.22 -16.29
C ASP A 557 -8.14 23.40 -15.97
N ARG A 558 -8.39 22.32 -16.72
CA ARG A 558 -9.60 21.49 -16.52
C ARG A 558 -9.47 20.47 -15.40
N ALA A 559 -8.26 20.02 -15.10
CA ALA A 559 -7.95 19.11 -14.00
C ALA A 559 -7.51 19.84 -12.71
N ALA A 560 -7.58 21.17 -12.70
CA ALA A 560 -7.13 22.02 -11.60
C ALA A 560 -7.71 21.63 -10.24
N THR A 561 -8.97 21.21 -10.19
CA THR A 561 -9.69 20.89 -8.94
C THR A 561 -10.20 19.45 -8.94
N PRO A 562 -10.49 18.83 -7.77
CA PRO A 562 -11.12 17.51 -7.70
C PRO A 562 -12.43 17.43 -8.51
N ALA A 563 -13.24 18.49 -8.47
CA ALA A 563 -14.48 18.56 -9.26
C ALA A 563 -14.20 18.63 -10.77
N GLY A 564 -13.19 19.42 -11.19
CA GLY A 564 -12.76 19.49 -12.58
C GLY A 564 -12.23 18.17 -13.11
N ARG A 565 -11.43 17.45 -12.30
CA ARG A 565 -10.95 16.10 -12.64
C ARG A 565 -12.07 15.10 -12.77
N LYS A 566 -13.02 15.10 -11.84
CA LYS A 566 -14.20 14.23 -11.92
C LYS A 566 -15.03 14.52 -13.16
N ALA A 567 -15.27 15.79 -13.49
CA ALA A 567 -15.98 16.18 -14.71
C ALA A 567 -15.22 15.78 -15.98
N LEU A 568 -13.89 15.92 -15.99
CA LEU A 568 -13.05 15.50 -17.10
C LEU A 568 -13.01 13.97 -17.23
N ALA A 569 -12.98 13.24 -16.12
CA ALA A 569 -13.05 11.79 -16.04
C ALA A 569 -14.38 11.28 -16.61
N GLU A 570 -15.51 11.88 -16.22
CA GLU A 570 -16.84 11.58 -16.75
C GLU A 570 -16.94 11.87 -18.26
N ALA A 571 -16.42 13.02 -18.71
CA ALA A 571 -16.48 13.42 -20.12
C ALA A 571 -15.60 12.56 -21.04
N THR A 572 -14.49 12.01 -20.53
CA THR A 572 -13.50 11.27 -21.33
C THR A 572 -13.57 9.75 -21.13
N GLY A 573 -14.25 9.28 -20.09
CA GLY A 573 -14.19 7.90 -19.64
C GLY A 573 -12.80 7.47 -19.13
N ILE A 574 -11.95 8.43 -18.76
CA ILE A 574 -10.66 8.20 -18.12
C ILE A 574 -10.90 8.20 -16.60
N SER A 575 -10.27 7.30 -15.83
CA SER A 575 -10.48 7.29 -14.38
C SER A 575 -9.95 8.57 -13.73
N ASP A 576 -10.61 9.04 -12.67
CA ASP A 576 -10.20 10.26 -11.94
C ASP A 576 -8.74 10.22 -11.48
N GLY A 577 -8.27 9.06 -11.00
CA GLY A 577 -6.87 8.86 -10.63
C GLY A 577 -5.90 8.97 -11.81
N LEU A 578 -6.30 8.55 -13.01
CA LEU A 578 -5.46 8.65 -14.20
C LEU A 578 -5.47 10.09 -14.77
N VAL A 579 -6.61 10.79 -14.69
CA VAL A 579 -6.69 12.23 -14.98
C VAL A 579 -5.77 13.02 -14.04
N LEU A 580 -5.79 12.71 -12.73
CA LEU A 580 -4.88 13.33 -11.76
C LEU A 580 -3.42 13.04 -12.10
N LYS A 581 -3.07 11.80 -12.45
CA LYS A 581 -1.72 11.44 -12.87
C LYS A 581 -1.27 12.25 -14.10
N PHE A 582 -2.09 12.36 -15.14
CA PHE A 582 -1.75 13.13 -16.33
C PHE A 582 -1.60 14.62 -16.01
N ALA A 583 -2.48 15.17 -15.17
CA ALA A 583 -2.41 16.55 -14.73
C ALA A 583 -1.11 16.82 -13.95
N ASN A 584 -0.73 15.92 -13.05
CA ASN A 584 0.52 16.00 -12.28
C ASN A 584 1.76 16.00 -13.17
N MET A 585 1.78 15.13 -14.19
CA MET A 585 2.87 15.09 -15.16
C MET A 585 2.91 16.37 -16.01
N ALA A 586 1.76 16.88 -16.44
CA ALA A 586 1.66 18.17 -17.11
C ALA A 586 2.18 19.32 -16.21
N ASP A 587 1.92 19.26 -14.90
CA ASP A 587 2.36 20.26 -13.93
C ASP A 587 3.89 20.25 -13.77
N LEU A 588 4.51 19.06 -13.70
CA LEU A 588 5.96 18.89 -13.71
C LEU A 588 6.60 19.40 -15.02
N MET A 589 5.94 19.20 -16.16
CA MET A 589 6.42 19.66 -17.48
C MET A 589 6.47 21.18 -17.64
N ARG A 590 5.90 21.96 -16.71
CA ARG A 590 6.06 23.42 -16.63
C ARG A 590 7.48 23.82 -16.23
N ILE A 591 8.26 22.91 -15.65
CA ILE A 591 9.65 23.16 -15.27
C ILE A 591 10.51 23.06 -16.53
N LYS A 592 11.18 24.16 -16.88
CA LYS A 592 12.07 24.20 -18.03
C LYS A 592 13.14 23.11 -17.93
N GLY A 593 13.16 22.21 -18.89
CA GLY A 593 14.09 21.07 -18.94
C GLY A 593 13.53 19.76 -18.41
N VAL A 594 12.35 19.76 -17.79
CA VAL A 594 11.60 18.55 -17.43
C VAL A 594 10.62 18.26 -18.57
N ALA A 595 11.11 17.59 -19.63
CA ALA A 595 10.25 17.06 -20.69
C ALA A 595 9.63 15.70 -20.27
N GLY A 596 8.73 15.14 -21.08
CA GLY A 596 7.96 13.92 -20.74
C GLY A 596 8.78 12.76 -20.17
N GLU A 597 9.97 12.46 -20.74
CA GLU A 597 10.87 11.42 -20.22
C GLU A 597 11.39 11.71 -18.79
N TYR A 598 11.65 12.98 -18.46
CA TYR A 598 12.11 13.38 -17.14
C TYR A 598 10.96 13.52 -16.15
N ALA A 599 9.76 13.91 -16.59
CA ALA A 599 8.57 13.88 -15.75
C ALA A 599 8.25 12.43 -15.32
N GLN A 600 8.36 11.47 -16.24
CA GLN A 600 8.22 10.05 -15.95
C GLN A 600 9.35 9.53 -15.03
N LEU A 601 10.59 9.97 -15.25
CA LEU A 601 11.72 9.57 -14.41
C LEU A 601 11.57 10.11 -12.98
N LEU A 602 11.05 11.33 -12.83
CA LEU A 602 10.72 11.95 -11.54
C LEU A 602 9.58 11.19 -10.83
N GLU A 603 8.50 10.86 -11.55
CA GLU A 603 7.42 10.01 -11.02
C GLU A 603 7.95 8.64 -10.56
N ALA A 604 8.81 8.02 -11.37
CA ALA A 604 9.43 6.74 -11.01
C ALA A 604 10.34 6.83 -9.76
N ALA A 605 10.82 8.03 -9.43
CA ALA A 605 11.56 8.35 -8.20
C ALA A 605 10.66 8.78 -7.03
N GLY A 606 9.34 8.69 -7.18
CA GLY A 606 8.35 9.12 -6.20
C GLY A 606 8.27 10.63 -6.06
N VAL A 607 8.53 11.36 -7.14
CA VAL A 607 8.34 12.81 -7.24
C VAL A 607 7.21 13.06 -8.22
N ASP A 608 5.99 13.03 -7.70
CA ASP A 608 4.78 12.98 -8.52
C ASP A 608 4.20 14.39 -8.68
N THR A 609 4.70 15.39 -7.94
CA THR A 609 4.18 16.76 -7.98
C THR A 609 5.30 17.80 -7.94
N VAL A 610 5.03 19.01 -8.46
CA VAL A 610 5.96 20.15 -8.36
C VAL A 610 6.27 20.48 -6.89
N MET A 611 5.30 20.30 -5.99
CA MET A 611 5.49 20.52 -4.54
C MET A 611 6.45 19.52 -3.91
N GLU A 612 6.36 18.25 -4.31
CA GLU A 612 7.30 17.23 -3.85
C GLU A 612 8.71 17.50 -4.37
N LEU A 613 8.83 17.87 -5.65
CA LEU A 613 10.12 18.22 -6.26
C LEU A 613 10.78 19.39 -5.53
N ALA A 614 10.02 20.44 -5.17
CA ALA A 614 10.52 21.61 -4.45
C ALA A 614 11.14 21.28 -3.07
N ARG A 615 10.81 20.12 -2.49
CA ARG A 615 11.29 19.66 -1.17
C ARG A 615 12.45 18.67 -1.24
N ARG A 616 12.84 18.22 -2.44
CA ARG A 616 13.90 17.21 -2.59
C ARG A 616 15.27 17.85 -2.42
N ASN A 617 16.19 17.08 -1.84
CA ASN A 617 17.62 17.38 -1.92
C ASN A 617 18.11 17.05 -3.34
N PRO A 618 18.71 18.00 -4.09
CA PRO A 618 19.12 17.78 -5.48
C PRO A 618 20.14 16.65 -5.69
N GLU A 619 21.07 16.45 -4.76
CA GLU A 619 22.11 15.41 -4.86
C GLU A 619 21.50 14.02 -4.71
N HIS A 620 20.72 13.81 -3.66
CA HIS A 620 20.02 12.54 -3.44
C HIS A 620 19.02 12.23 -4.56
N LEU A 621 18.34 13.25 -5.07
CA LEU A 621 17.40 13.07 -6.17
C LEU A 621 18.15 12.71 -7.47
N ALA A 622 19.26 13.37 -7.79
CA ALA A 622 20.05 13.02 -8.97
C ALA A 622 20.59 11.57 -8.92
N GLU A 623 21.04 11.12 -7.75
CA GLU A 623 21.47 9.73 -7.53
C GLU A 623 20.31 8.74 -7.72
N ALA A 624 19.15 9.03 -7.14
CA ALA A 624 17.95 8.20 -7.30
C ALA A 624 17.51 8.13 -8.77
N LEU A 625 17.50 9.26 -9.49
CA LEU A 625 17.17 9.32 -10.92
C LEU A 625 18.17 8.52 -11.76
N ALA A 626 19.46 8.55 -11.41
CA ALA A 626 20.50 7.76 -12.08
C ALA A 626 20.28 6.26 -11.90
N GLN A 627 20.02 5.82 -10.66
CA GLN A 627 19.77 4.41 -10.35
C GLN A 627 18.51 3.90 -11.07
N ILE A 628 17.41 4.66 -11.00
CA ILE A 628 16.14 4.30 -11.63
C ILE A 628 16.30 4.24 -13.16
N ASN A 629 17.07 5.17 -13.73
CA ASN A 629 17.29 5.16 -15.17
C ASN A 629 18.19 4.00 -15.62
N ALA A 630 19.15 3.57 -14.80
CA ALA A 630 19.96 2.38 -15.07
C ALA A 630 19.11 1.10 -15.10
N GLU A 631 18.09 1.01 -14.25
CA GLU A 631 17.19 -0.15 -14.18
C GLU A 631 16.09 -0.12 -15.26
N LYS A 632 15.54 1.06 -15.55
CA LYS A 632 14.31 1.19 -16.34
C LYS A 632 14.49 1.85 -17.70
N SER A 633 15.66 2.45 -17.97
CA SER A 633 15.98 3.13 -19.24
C SER A 633 14.89 4.12 -19.69
N LEU A 634 14.40 4.96 -18.76
CA LEU A 634 13.27 5.87 -18.98
C LEU A 634 13.67 7.17 -19.70
N ALA A 635 14.90 7.64 -19.51
CA ALA A 635 15.45 8.83 -20.16
C ALA A 635 16.75 8.49 -20.89
N LYS A 636 16.96 9.08 -22.08
CA LYS A 636 18.18 8.84 -22.87
C LYS A 636 19.45 9.36 -22.19
N LYS A 637 19.33 10.40 -21.37
CA LYS A 637 20.41 10.98 -20.58
C LYS A 637 19.96 11.09 -19.13
N VAL A 638 20.85 10.76 -18.20
CA VAL A 638 20.60 10.97 -16.77
C VAL A 638 20.84 12.45 -16.46
N PRO A 639 19.93 13.13 -15.72
CA PRO A 639 20.13 14.52 -15.38
C PRO A 639 21.27 14.66 -14.37
N HIS A 640 22.24 15.54 -14.66
CA HIS A 640 23.30 15.86 -13.72
C HIS A 640 22.75 16.64 -12.51
N VAL A 641 23.45 16.57 -11.37
CA VAL A 641 23.08 17.25 -10.12
C VAL A 641 22.69 18.72 -10.33
N LYS A 642 23.48 19.48 -11.09
CA LYS A 642 23.17 20.90 -11.41
C LYS A 642 21.86 21.09 -12.18
N GLY A 643 21.50 20.13 -13.04
CA GLY A 643 20.22 20.14 -13.76
C GLY A 643 19.05 19.89 -12.82
N VAL A 644 19.20 18.93 -11.90
CA VAL A 644 18.20 18.62 -10.87
C VAL A 644 18.07 19.78 -9.87
N GLU A 645 19.16 20.42 -9.49
CA GLU A 645 19.16 21.63 -8.65
C GLU A 645 18.35 22.76 -9.29
N ALA A 646 18.56 23.01 -10.59
CA ALA A 646 17.76 23.97 -11.34
C ALA A 646 16.26 23.60 -11.38
N TRP A 647 15.92 22.31 -11.44
CA TRP A 647 14.53 21.87 -11.38
C TRP A 647 13.91 22.10 -10.01
N VAL A 648 14.63 21.78 -8.92
CA VAL A 648 14.18 21.98 -7.54
C VAL A 648 13.97 23.48 -7.26
N GLU A 649 14.92 24.34 -7.64
CA GLU A 649 14.78 25.80 -7.48
C GLU A 649 13.63 26.37 -8.31
N ARG A 650 13.44 25.86 -9.54
CA ARG A 650 12.31 26.30 -10.36
C ARG A 650 10.98 25.83 -9.77
N ALA A 651 10.91 24.62 -9.24
CA ALA A 651 9.72 24.09 -8.59
C ALA A 651 9.30 24.95 -7.38
N LYS A 652 10.26 25.45 -6.58
CA LYS A 652 10.01 26.38 -5.46
C LYS A 652 9.36 27.70 -5.89
N SER A 653 9.60 28.16 -7.11
CA SER A 653 9.10 29.44 -7.64
C SER A 653 7.87 29.34 -8.53
N LEU A 654 7.38 28.12 -8.82
CA LEU A 654 6.22 27.92 -9.68
C LEU A 654 4.92 28.05 -8.87
N PRO A 655 3.92 28.80 -9.38
CA PRO A 655 2.61 28.87 -8.74
C PRO A 655 1.90 27.53 -8.86
N ARG A 656 1.18 27.15 -7.80
CA ARG A 656 0.36 25.94 -7.74
C ARG A 656 -0.79 26.03 -8.75
N ARG A 657 -0.95 24.97 -9.56
CA ARG A 657 -2.04 24.86 -10.55
C ARG A 657 -3.06 23.78 -10.19
N LEU A 658 -2.67 22.79 -9.39
CA LEU A 658 -3.51 21.64 -9.03
C LEU A 658 -3.85 21.63 -7.53
N GLU A 659 -5.13 21.53 -7.23
CA GLU A 659 -5.70 21.23 -5.92
C GLU A 659 -5.85 19.71 -5.78
N TYR A 660 -5.29 19.14 -4.73
CA TYR A 660 -5.27 17.69 -4.51
C TYR A 660 -6.44 17.27 -3.65
#